data_AF-A0AAN8RRD2-F1
#
_entry.id   AF-A0AAN8RRD2-F1
#
_cell.length_a   1.000
_cell.length_b   1.000
_cell.length_c   1.000
_cell.angle_alpha   90.00
_cell.angle_beta   90.00
_cell.angle_gamma   90.00
#
_symmetry.space_group_name_H-M   'P 1'
#
loop_
_entity.id
_entity.type
_entity.pdbx_description
1 polymer ?
#
loop_
_entity_poly.entity_id
_entity_poly.type
_entity_poly.pdbx_seq_one_letter_code
_entity_poly.pdbx_strand_id
1 'polypeptide(L)'
;MCTGPDVAPFFGSLSHSSSSSSSSSSSLHRTRSSTSTSTSTSSSTSYSSSSPYSTSPLSSISSISPRYTGGRLFSPKSDRPSFKSNYVHSHSLSCDTSRNTDGSHSNANHNNTALLTSSTSISASPTTSPSTSPQSSLRSSISSIRPSVIPVPSRKKYRSRSSFSHDTRDSPTSSVRSGNMTSSMQTSSFSSSLPLPFFSKWSSPPSRSSTPLHRSASASVAVVDTNEQTPLHRVHCGGSVLAIAVSSDHIYAGTQGGDIMVFSLDTYDHVRDLKGHSGCILALILSQDESLLVSSAGDAIINIWRTKTFENVHRIYSTFDIGDIFCVAYSSKLSSLYLGAQNTSIQWYDFRSTDTRPQASLKSHPSRRSHRFFDSLGPGGSATPQPPVDSSDVLESCHESQLVEIDPLNIVQYAHFGYVYCMLLLQSFTKEGEEILVSGGGDGSIKIWEIDSETSAIKPETSKSLSSGDSGVLCMATRDQFLYCGLTDGEISIWDLDGQALIRSIKGHQDDVLTMTVRDNCIWSGSASGYVRKWSQRFELLGRWKAHDGLILASDLKSVKGRDLYLSGGNDDCISIWDVSCHEDDFPSAYRTTEDELLSTLRKLVSYRTVANDPKFSEDCRQGASLLKSIFRQFGAQSFLIPTDNCNPIVFGRFTPPETPGVESDRQTILFYGHYDVISAGEETANNQWVTEPFEMTGMNSYLYGRGVSDNKGPVLAAIFAAGELAQNNQLSCNIVFLIEGEEEAGSRGFKEAVKKYKDFIGPIDWILLANSYWLDDEAPCVTYGLRGVVHASVEIQSDRPDLHSGVDGSRESREPVIDMVNLLAKLTSDGGKIMIPGFHEMVRAITPAEEAMYTEIENEFSSRLFRGSITSSRLKEHLMSRWRYPSLTIHRVNVSGPTNATIIPRSASAAISLRIVPDQKLSTVTENLTAFLYNQFSTFSSPNKLRISIDHVSEWWLGDPLNKAFKTLARVVEEVWEKKPLFIREGGSIPAVRFLEMEFGASAAHLPCGQASDAAHLDNERMRVANLYKSKTIMKKVFRELPLDDEEIGV
;
A
#
# COMPACT_ATOMS: atom_id res chain seq x y z
N MET A 1 -36.07 42.14 46.93
CA MET A 1 -35.64 43.53 47.27
C MET A 1 -34.26 43.76 46.67
N CYS A 2 -33.90 45.04 46.47
CA CYS A 2 -32.56 45.63 46.25
C CYS A 2 -31.37 44.65 46.36
N THR A 3 -30.68 44.27 45.27
CA THR A 3 -29.65 44.98 44.46
C THR A 3 -28.23 44.95 45.04
N GLY A 4 -27.27 44.49 44.24
CA GLY A 4 -25.83 44.57 44.45
C GLY A 4 -25.12 44.15 43.14
N PRO A 5 -24.61 45.09 42.32
CA PRO A 5 -24.42 44.86 40.88
C PRO A 5 -22.97 44.64 40.41
N ASP A 6 -22.87 44.39 39.11
CA ASP A 6 -21.69 44.26 38.26
C ASP A 6 -20.72 45.46 38.29
N VAL A 7 -19.50 45.26 37.75
CA VAL A 7 -19.06 45.88 36.48
C VAL A 7 -17.69 45.31 36.06
N ALA A 8 -17.43 45.23 34.76
CA ALA A 8 -16.17 44.73 34.18
C ALA A 8 -15.29 45.87 33.58
N PRO A 9 -14.75 45.77 32.34
CA PRO A 9 -13.33 45.47 32.10
C PRO A 9 -12.55 46.62 31.42
N PHE A 10 -11.23 46.43 31.18
CA PHE A 10 -10.52 46.61 29.88
C PHE A 10 -8.97 46.63 30.03
N PHE A 11 -8.27 46.30 28.93
CA PHE A 11 -6.94 46.68 28.41
C PHE A 11 -6.04 47.64 29.25
N GLY A 12 -4.70 47.56 29.22
CA GLY A 12 -3.80 46.68 28.45
C GLY A 12 -2.40 47.32 28.21
N SER A 13 -1.41 46.51 27.79
CA SER A 13 -0.03 46.87 27.42
C SER A 13 0.91 47.46 28.50
N LEU A 14 2.11 46.87 28.63
CA LEU A 14 3.41 47.51 28.32
C LEU A 14 4.57 46.54 28.57
N SER A 15 5.69 46.75 27.86
CA SER A 15 6.93 45.97 27.99
C SER A 15 8.03 46.81 28.64
N HIS A 16 8.90 46.17 29.45
CA HIS A 16 10.27 46.66 29.66
C HIS A 16 11.21 45.57 30.17
N SER A 17 12.49 45.71 29.82
CA SER A 17 13.58 44.78 30.13
C SER A 17 14.59 45.36 31.12
N SER A 18 14.89 44.66 32.21
CA SER A 18 16.12 44.76 33.02
C SER A 18 16.03 43.83 34.25
N SER A 19 17.08 43.48 34.98
CA SER A 19 18.49 43.12 34.69
C SER A 19 19.17 42.75 36.03
N SER A 20 20.42 42.26 36.02
CA SER A 20 21.25 41.96 37.21
C SER A 20 20.79 40.72 38.02
N SER A 21 21.62 40.09 38.87
CA SER A 21 22.96 40.45 39.37
C SER A 21 23.80 39.20 39.75
N SER A 22 25.13 39.36 39.79
CA SER A 22 26.14 38.68 40.67
C SER A 22 26.16 37.14 40.86
N SER A 23 27.32 36.48 41.03
CA SER A 23 28.75 36.85 40.88
C SER A 23 29.65 35.61 41.11
N SER A 24 30.89 35.64 40.60
CA SER A 24 32.14 35.05 41.17
C SER A 24 32.20 33.56 41.62
N SER A 25 33.30 32.81 41.47
CA SER A 25 34.56 32.93 40.69
C SER A 25 35.48 31.73 41.02
N SER A 26 36.27 31.23 40.06
CA SER A 26 37.57 30.51 40.24
C SER A 26 37.65 29.23 41.13
N SER A 27 38.56 28.26 40.92
CA SER A 27 39.36 27.84 39.76
C SER A 27 40.01 26.47 40.09
N LEU A 28 40.58 25.79 39.07
CA LEU A 28 41.76 24.88 39.08
C LEU A 28 42.31 24.43 40.48
N HIS A 29 42.68 23.16 40.76
CA HIS A 29 43.57 22.31 39.94
C HIS A 29 43.89 20.93 40.61
N ARG A 30 44.45 19.99 39.82
CA ARG A 30 45.54 19.01 40.15
C ARG A 30 45.36 17.76 41.08
N THR A 31 45.24 16.61 40.40
CA THR A 31 46.18 15.44 40.37
C THR A 31 46.57 14.55 41.58
N ARG A 32 46.40 13.23 41.33
CA ARG A 32 47.35 12.09 41.53
C ARG A 32 47.59 11.44 42.90
N SER A 33 48.13 10.21 42.81
CA SER A 33 48.66 9.31 43.87
C SER A 33 47.55 8.63 44.69
N SER A 34 47.40 7.29 44.74
CA SER A 34 48.31 6.24 45.23
C SER A 34 48.53 6.33 46.76
N THR A 35 48.78 5.25 47.52
CA THR A 35 49.56 4.04 47.16
C THR A 35 49.29 2.90 48.16
N SER A 36 49.48 1.63 47.74
CA SER A 36 49.79 0.49 48.64
C SER A 36 48.66 0.07 49.63
N THR A 37 48.77 -0.96 50.47
CA THR A 37 49.90 -1.84 50.85
C THR A 37 49.40 -3.26 51.21
N SER A 38 50.27 -4.29 51.04
CA SER A 38 50.55 -5.45 51.94
C SER A 38 49.41 -6.15 52.75
N THR A 39 49.43 -7.45 53.09
CA THR A 39 50.52 -8.44 53.20
C THR A 39 49.96 -9.85 53.47
N SER A 40 50.75 -10.91 53.16
CA SER A 40 50.85 -12.16 53.98
C SER A 40 49.61 -13.10 54.09
N THR A 41 49.70 -14.41 54.37
CA THR A 41 50.86 -15.32 54.57
C THR A 41 50.51 -16.79 54.25
N SER A 42 51.48 -17.53 53.70
CA SER A 42 51.83 -18.95 53.92
C SER A 42 50.82 -20.07 54.30
N SER A 43 51.10 -21.25 53.70
CA SER A 43 51.10 -22.61 54.31
C SER A 43 49.76 -23.33 54.59
N SER A 44 49.67 -24.68 54.53
CA SER A 44 50.48 -25.73 53.86
C SER A 44 49.80 -27.11 54.02
N THR A 45 50.21 -28.13 53.23
CA THR A 45 50.12 -29.59 53.53
C THR A 45 48.72 -30.22 53.73
N SER A 46 48.46 -31.54 53.60
CA SER A 46 49.00 -32.65 52.78
C SER A 46 48.10 -33.91 52.99
N TYR A 47 48.36 -35.03 52.28
CA TYR A 47 47.70 -36.35 52.41
C TYR A 47 46.23 -36.46 51.93
N SER A 48 45.64 -37.66 51.71
CA SER A 48 46.06 -38.86 50.94
C SER A 48 44.97 -39.95 50.96
N SER A 49 44.89 -40.79 49.90
CA SER A 49 44.08 -42.04 49.86
C SER A 49 42.55 -41.85 49.91
N SER A 50 41.69 -42.80 49.55
CA SER A 50 41.88 -44.21 49.12
C SER A 50 40.80 -44.63 48.09
N SER A 51 41.02 -45.74 47.38
CA SER A 51 40.03 -46.37 46.47
C SER A 51 38.96 -47.18 47.24
N PRO A 52 37.89 -47.65 46.56
CA PRO A 52 37.95 -49.05 46.15
C PRO A 52 37.41 -49.37 44.72
N TYR A 53 37.82 -50.56 44.26
CA TYR A 53 37.25 -51.48 43.27
C TYR A 53 35.76 -51.27 42.84
N SER A 54 35.33 -51.54 41.60
CA SER A 54 35.99 -51.97 40.33
C SER A 54 34.97 -51.77 39.16
N THR A 55 35.07 -52.21 37.89
CA THR A 55 35.82 -53.30 37.20
C THR A 55 35.93 -53.01 35.67
N SER A 56 36.21 -54.00 34.83
CA SER A 56 36.18 -53.95 33.34
C SER A 56 35.80 -55.35 32.78
N PRO A 57 35.42 -55.56 31.48
CA PRO A 57 36.39 -55.48 30.36
C PRO A 57 35.88 -55.04 28.96
N LEU A 58 36.77 -54.34 28.23
CA LEU A 58 37.17 -54.50 26.81
C LEU A 58 36.16 -54.86 25.68
N SER A 59 36.16 -54.05 24.60
CA SER A 59 36.59 -54.49 23.24
C SER A 59 36.82 -53.33 22.23
N SER A 60 37.93 -53.40 21.47
CA SER A 60 38.28 -52.81 20.14
C SER A 60 37.37 -51.75 19.48
N ILE A 61 37.80 -50.55 19.02
CA ILE A 61 38.91 -50.11 18.10
C ILE A 61 38.51 -50.01 16.61
N SER A 62 38.73 -48.81 16.01
CA SER A 62 38.87 -48.48 14.57
C SER A 62 37.65 -48.61 13.62
N SER A 63 37.57 -47.96 12.43
CA SER A 63 38.07 -46.64 11.97
C SER A 63 37.58 -46.29 10.55
N ILE A 64 37.29 -45.00 10.29
CA ILE A 64 37.50 -44.25 9.03
C ILE A 64 36.71 -44.63 7.74
N SER A 65 36.37 -43.58 6.99
CA SER A 65 35.69 -43.51 5.68
C SER A 65 36.45 -44.16 4.50
N PRO A 66 35.89 -44.16 3.27
CA PRO A 66 36.32 -43.10 2.33
C PRO A 66 35.26 -42.59 1.31
N ARG A 67 35.52 -41.39 0.76
CA ARG A 67 35.05 -40.95 -0.57
C ARG A 67 36.08 -41.40 -1.64
N TYR A 68 35.70 -41.55 -2.92
CA TYR A 68 36.21 -40.77 -4.08
C TYR A 68 35.83 -41.38 -5.47
N THR A 69 35.80 -40.51 -6.50
CA THR A 69 35.87 -40.69 -7.98
C THR A 69 35.80 -42.10 -8.61
N GLY A 70 35.13 -42.36 -9.75
CA GLY A 70 34.71 -41.48 -10.87
C GLY A 70 35.46 -41.82 -12.18
N GLY A 71 34.80 -41.94 -13.35
CA GLY A 71 35.52 -42.26 -14.60
C GLY A 71 34.72 -42.70 -15.86
N ARG A 72 34.21 -41.73 -16.62
CA ARG A 72 34.16 -41.66 -18.11
C ARG A 72 33.90 -42.90 -19.02
N LEU A 73 32.81 -42.77 -19.81
CA LEU A 73 32.74 -42.69 -21.29
C LEU A 73 32.21 -43.85 -22.19
N PHE A 74 31.48 -43.38 -23.21
CA PHE A 74 31.09 -43.96 -24.51
C PHE A 74 29.92 -44.97 -24.65
N SER A 75 29.42 -45.03 -25.89
CA SER A 75 28.09 -45.43 -26.38
C SER A 75 28.26 -46.38 -27.60
N PRO A 76 27.31 -46.71 -28.53
CA PRO A 76 26.00 -46.10 -28.87
C PRO A 76 24.85 -47.06 -29.31
N LYS A 77 23.73 -46.46 -29.79
CA LYS A 77 22.65 -47.04 -30.66
C LYS A 77 21.69 -48.08 -30.02
N SER A 78 20.43 -48.24 -30.47
CA SER A 78 19.57 -47.38 -31.31
C SER A 78 18.07 -47.72 -31.17
N ASP A 79 17.23 -46.89 -31.82
CA ASP A 79 15.88 -47.16 -32.34
C ASP A 79 14.63 -47.16 -31.42
N ARG A 80 13.55 -46.62 -32.00
CA ARG A 80 12.15 -46.71 -31.56
C ARG A 80 11.43 -47.79 -32.39
N PRO A 81 10.17 -48.13 -32.07
CA PRO A 81 9.11 -47.51 -32.88
C PRO A 81 7.85 -47.10 -32.09
N SER A 82 6.89 -46.51 -32.79
CA SER A 82 5.56 -46.11 -32.29
C SER A 82 4.49 -46.44 -33.34
N PHE A 83 3.23 -46.72 -32.94
CA PHE A 83 1.98 -46.20 -33.56
C PHE A 83 0.66 -46.83 -33.03
N LYS A 84 -0.32 -45.95 -32.76
CA LYS A 84 -1.76 -45.97 -33.16
C LYS A 84 -2.71 -47.20 -32.98
N SER A 85 -3.72 -47.00 -32.10
CA SER A 85 -5.14 -46.66 -32.44
C SER A 85 -6.32 -47.67 -32.41
N ASN A 86 -7.45 -47.13 -31.89
CA ASN A 86 -8.88 -47.33 -32.24
C ASN A 86 -9.68 -48.58 -31.83
N TYR A 87 -10.86 -48.37 -31.21
CA TYR A 87 -12.26 -48.71 -31.63
C TYR A 87 -13.21 -48.69 -30.38
N VAL A 88 -14.55 -48.70 -30.50
CA VAL A 88 -15.48 -47.63 -30.94
C VAL A 88 -16.92 -47.96 -30.45
N HIS A 89 -17.73 -46.92 -30.15
CA HIS A 89 -19.22 -46.80 -30.23
C HIS A 89 -19.70 -45.75 -29.19
N SER A 90 -20.52 -44.72 -29.40
CA SER A 90 -21.48 -44.27 -30.44
C SER A 90 -22.96 -44.64 -30.21
N HIS A 91 -23.79 -43.65 -29.86
CA HIS A 91 -25.09 -43.42 -30.51
C HIS A 91 -25.55 -41.96 -30.33
N SER A 92 -26.46 -41.51 -31.19
CA SER A 92 -26.90 -40.11 -31.35
C SER A 92 -28.30 -40.05 -31.97
N LEU A 93 -29.07 -38.98 -31.71
CA LEU A 93 -30.22 -38.55 -32.54
C LEU A 93 -30.55 -37.07 -32.30
N SER A 94 -31.36 -36.45 -33.18
CA SER A 94 -31.52 -34.99 -33.32
C SER A 94 -32.85 -34.60 -34.01
N CYS A 95 -33.13 -33.28 -34.09
CA CYS A 95 -34.17 -32.63 -34.94
C CYS A 95 -35.65 -32.77 -34.45
N ASP A 96 -36.61 -31.84 -34.70
CA ASP A 96 -36.55 -30.51 -35.39
C ASP A 96 -37.76 -29.55 -35.11
N THR A 97 -37.67 -28.30 -35.63
CA THR A 97 -38.75 -27.38 -36.10
C THR A 97 -39.79 -26.66 -35.17
N SER A 98 -39.49 -25.37 -34.89
CA SER A 98 -40.28 -24.13 -35.19
C SER A 98 -41.81 -23.92 -34.93
N ARG A 99 -42.21 -22.76 -34.35
CA ARG A 99 -42.90 -21.62 -35.04
C ARG A 99 -43.24 -20.38 -34.14
N ASN A 100 -43.59 -19.25 -34.80
CA ASN A 100 -43.87 -17.86 -34.33
C ASN A 100 -45.13 -17.73 -33.41
N THR A 101 -45.47 -16.62 -32.71
CA THR A 101 -45.78 -15.24 -33.20
C THR A 101 -45.80 -14.10 -32.15
N ASP A 102 -45.28 -12.92 -32.56
CA ASP A 102 -45.79 -11.52 -32.46
C ASP A 102 -46.31 -10.83 -31.16
N GLY A 103 -46.00 -9.52 -31.06
CA GLY A 103 -46.68 -8.48 -30.25
C GLY A 103 -45.88 -7.91 -29.06
N SER A 104 -45.50 -6.63 -28.85
CA SER A 104 -45.62 -5.28 -29.47
C SER A 104 -46.21 -4.24 -28.47
N HIS A 105 -45.40 -3.25 -28.05
CA HIS A 105 -45.74 -1.94 -27.41
C HIS A 105 -46.79 -1.90 -26.26
N SER A 106 -46.55 -1.18 -25.16
CA SER A 106 -46.45 0.29 -25.14
C SER A 106 -46.17 0.85 -23.73
N ASN A 107 -45.71 2.11 -23.64
CA ASN A 107 -45.66 2.88 -22.40
C ASN A 107 -46.98 3.66 -22.20
N ALA A 108 -47.53 3.66 -20.98
CA ALA A 108 -48.46 4.68 -20.51
C ALA A 108 -48.46 4.80 -18.98
N ASN A 109 -48.06 5.95 -18.44
CA ASN A 109 -48.32 6.32 -17.04
C ASN A 109 -49.81 6.63 -16.88
N HIS A 110 -50.41 6.33 -15.72
CA HIS A 110 -51.34 7.26 -15.06
C HIS A 110 -51.37 7.05 -13.54
N ASN A 111 -51.33 8.16 -12.80
CA ASN A 111 -51.39 8.21 -11.34
C ASN A 111 -52.85 8.39 -10.85
N ASN A 112 -53.03 8.26 -9.52
CA ASN A 112 -54.05 8.92 -8.69
C ASN A 112 -55.50 8.37 -8.70
N THR A 113 -56.27 8.37 -7.58
CA THR A 113 -55.97 8.73 -6.16
C THR A 113 -57.06 8.26 -5.16
N ALA A 114 -56.62 7.82 -3.98
CA ALA A 114 -57.13 8.18 -2.63
C ALA A 114 -58.62 7.94 -2.22
N LEU A 115 -59.01 8.57 -1.09
CA LEU A 115 -60.25 8.52 -0.28
C LEU A 115 -60.31 7.34 0.73
N LEU A 116 -60.73 7.49 1.99
CA LEU A 116 -61.11 8.63 2.88
C LEU A 116 -60.87 8.16 4.36
N THR A 117 -61.14 8.85 5.49
CA THR A 117 -62.00 10.03 5.79
C THR A 117 -61.31 11.08 6.68
N SER A 118 -62.03 11.90 7.47
CA SER A 118 -61.57 13.24 7.92
C SER A 118 -62.31 13.79 9.17
N SER A 119 -61.68 14.69 9.93
CA SER A 119 -62.34 15.54 10.95
C SER A 119 -61.99 17.04 10.86
N THR A 120 -62.90 17.83 10.24
CA THR A 120 -63.32 19.24 10.51
C THR A 120 -62.27 20.32 10.90
N SER A 121 -62.33 21.58 10.40
CA SER A 121 -63.48 22.45 10.05
C SER A 121 -63.03 23.66 9.17
N ILE A 122 -63.84 24.60 8.62
CA ILE A 122 -65.30 24.77 8.42
C ILE A 122 -65.58 25.80 7.29
N SER A 123 -66.70 25.67 6.55
CA SER A 123 -67.30 26.66 5.60
C SER A 123 -66.46 27.10 4.37
N ALA A 124 -67.00 27.53 3.21
CA ALA A 124 -68.39 27.76 2.76
C ALA A 124 -68.61 27.31 1.28
N SER A 125 -69.75 27.67 0.65
CA SER A 125 -70.37 27.00 -0.53
C SER A 125 -70.08 27.58 -1.95
N PRO A 126 -70.42 26.86 -3.06
CA PRO A 126 -69.88 27.11 -4.43
C PRO A 126 -70.93 27.36 -5.58
N THR A 127 -70.48 27.66 -6.81
CA THR A 127 -71.33 27.70 -8.04
C THR A 127 -70.62 27.39 -9.41
N THR A 128 -70.98 26.24 -10.00
CA THR A 128 -71.42 25.99 -11.41
C THR A 128 -70.74 26.56 -12.70
N SER A 129 -70.38 25.61 -13.59
CA SER A 129 -70.77 25.42 -15.03
C SER A 129 -69.98 26.04 -16.24
N PRO A 130 -70.05 25.44 -17.48
CA PRO A 130 -69.04 25.62 -18.56
C PRO A 130 -69.53 25.89 -20.02
N SER A 131 -68.62 26.13 -20.99
CA SER A 131 -68.70 25.94 -22.48
C SER A 131 -67.40 26.50 -23.18
N THR A 132 -67.03 26.37 -24.47
CA THR A 132 -67.62 25.81 -25.74
C THR A 132 -66.52 25.26 -26.71
N SER A 133 -66.71 25.22 -28.05
CA SER A 133 -65.78 24.84 -29.16
C SER A 133 -66.24 25.51 -30.50
N PRO A 134 -65.80 25.22 -31.77
CA PRO A 134 -64.62 24.55 -32.38
C PRO A 134 -64.04 25.26 -33.69
N GLN A 135 -63.30 24.51 -34.56
CA GLN A 135 -62.89 24.76 -36.00
C GLN A 135 -61.56 25.52 -36.29
N SER A 136 -60.85 25.36 -37.43
CA SER A 136 -61.11 24.67 -38.74
C SER A 136 -59.90 23.86 -39.31
N SER A 137 -59.72 23.73 -40.65
CA SER A 137 -59.04 22.58 -41.33
C SER A 137 -58.17 22.90 -42.58
N LEU A 138 -57.25 22.01 -43.02
CA LEU A 138 -57.00 21.69 -44.47
C LEU A 138 -56.02 20.50 -44.78
N ARG A 139 -56.35 19.77 -45.87
CA ARG A 139 -55.68 18.83 -46.83
C ARG A 139 -54.11 18.76 -46.95
N SER A 140 -53.45 17.74 -47.53
CA SER A 140 -53.83 16.40 -48.11
C SER A 140 -52.62 15.53 -48.58
N SER A 141 -52.80 14.19 -48.67
CA SER A 141 -52.18 13.22 -49.65
C SER A 141 -50.65 12.94 -49.68
N ILE A 142 -50.10 11.87 -50.33
CA ILE A 142 -50.37 10.39 -50.36
C ILE A 142 -49.28 9.63 -51.18
N SER A 143 -49.12 8.30 -51.00
CA SER A 143 -48.33 7.31 -51.82
C SER A 143 -46.78 7.34 -51.72
N SER A 144 -45.98 6.30 -52.05
CA SER A 144 -46.13 4.81 -52.02
C SER A 144 -44.77 4.07 -52.29
N ILE A 145 -44.75 2.72 -52.21
CA ILE A 145 -43.73 1.77 -52.76
C ILE A 145 -42.49 1.40 -51.87
N ARG A 146 -41.82 0.28 -52.23
CA ARG A 146 -40.87 -0.65 -51.53
C ARG A 146 -39.79 -1.13 -52.57
N PRO A 147 -38.81 -2.03 -52.30
CA PRO A 147 -37.95 -2.33 -51.12
C PRO A 147 -36.46 -2.65 -51.54
N SER A 148 -35.79 -3.59 -50.81
CA SER A 148 -34.50 -4.31 -51.05
C SER A 148 -33.20 -3.59 -50.62
N VAL A 149 -32.24 -4.10 -49.82
CA VAL A 149 -31.82 -5.44 -49.24
C VAL A 149 -30.66 -6.14 -49.97
N ILE A 150 -29.50 -6.30 -49.28
CA ILE A 150 -28.63 -7.53 -49.21
C ILE A 150 -27.45 -7.33 -48.21
N PRO A 151 -26.84 -8.38 -47.59
CA PRO A 151 -25.89 -8.24 -46.46
C PRO A 151 -24.50 -8.96 -46.58
N VAL A 152 -23.57 -8.65 -45.66
CA VAL A 152 -22.57 -9.53 -44.95
C VAL A 152 -21.70 -10.53 -45.78
N PRO A 153 -20.33 -10.50 -45.69
CA PRO A 153 -19.62 -11.42 -44.77
C PRO A 153 -18.22 -10.97 -44.24
N SER A 154 -17.57 -11.85 -43.46
CA SER A 154 -16.28 -11.66 -42.77
C SER A 154 -15.19 -12.68 -43.17
N ARG A 155 -13.88 -12.33 -43.03
CA ARG A 155 -12.80 -13.18 -42.40
C ARG A 155 -11.35 -12.69 -42.61
N LYS A 156 -10.58 -12.71 -41.49
CA LYS A 156 -9.20 -13.23 -41.25
C LYS A 156 -8.06 -13.14 -42.31
N LYS A 157 -6.83 -12.96 -41.76
CA LYS A 157 -5.52 -13.66 -42.00
C LYS A 157 -4.33 -12.87 -42.63
N TYR A 158 -3.16 -13.10 -42.00
CA TYR A 158 -1.82 -13.44 -42.58
C TYR A 158 -0.65 -12.43 -42.57
N ARG A 159 0.53 -12.95 -42.98
CA ARG A 159 1.89 -12.64 -42.52
C ARG A 159 2.87 -12.60 -43.71
N SER A 160 4.03 -11.97 -43.50
CA SER A 160 5.35 -12.16 -44.15
C SER A 160 5.67 -11.66 -45.58
N ARG A 161 6.69 -10.77 -45.61
CA ARG A 161 7.95 -10.77 -46.41
C ARG A 161 7.99 -10.33 -47.91
N SER A 162 9.12 -9.64 -48.20
CA SER A 162 9.94 -9.60 -49.45
C SER A 162 9.38 -8.93 -50.74
N SER A 163 10.17 -8.35 -51.67
CA SER A 163 11.54 -7.74 -51.69
C SER A 163 11.93 -7.30 -53.14
N PHE A 164 12.95 -6.42 -53.33
CA PHE A 164 13.58 -6.00 -54.63
C PHE A 164 12.68 -5.16 -55.61
N SER A 165 13.17 -4.32 -56.56
CA SER A 165 14.43 -3.52 -56.71
C SER A 165 14.45 -2.68 -58.03
N HIS A 166 15.14 -1.51 -58.04
CA HIS A 166 15.67 -0.76 -59.23
C HIS A 166 14.63 -0.22 -60.27
N ASP A 167 14.92 0.72 -61.21
CA ASP A 167 16.17 1.39 -61.63
C ASP A 167 15.97 2.79 -62.33
N THR A 168 17.07 3.55 -62.55
CA THR A 168 17.29 4.61 -63.61
C THR A 168 16.44 5.93 -63.64
N ARG A 169 16.83 7.10 -64.22
CA ARG A 169 18.13 7.71 -64.68
C ARG A 169 18.03 9.25 -65.03
N ASP A 170 19.20 9.88 -65.21
CA ASP A 170 19.56 11.02 -66.10
C ASP A 170 19.16 12.51 -65.79
N SER A 171 19.73 13.45 -66.58
CA SER A 171 19.98 14.90 -66.31
C SER A 171 20.06 15.71 -67.65
N PRO A 172 20.66 16.93 -67.84
CA PRO A 172 21.10 18.04 -66.94
C PRO A 172 20.75 19.50 -67.46
N THR A 173 21.22 20.56 -66.77
CA THR A 173 21.44 21.99 -67.27
C THR A 173 20.22 22.85 -67.70
N SER A 174 20.26 24.18 -67.98
CA SER A 174 20.96 25.41 -67.44
C SER A 174 20.44 26.67 -68.23
N SER A 175 20.84 27.96 -68.16
CA SER A 175 21.73 28.84 -67.32
C SER A 175 21.64 30.34 -67.75
N VAL A 176 21.57 31.30 -66.79
CA VAL A 176 22.18 32.69 -66.86
C VAL A 176 21.53 33.68 -67.90
N ARG A 177 21.56 35.04 -67.89
CA ARG A 177 22.24 36.22 -67.22
C ARG A 177 21.15 37.33 -66.94
N SER A 178 21.32 38.65 -66.66
CA SER A 178 22.42 39.63 -66.48
C SER A 178 21.94 40.97 -65.84
N GLY A 179 22.80 41.63 -65.04
CA GLY A 179 22.65 43.05 -64.60
C GLY A 179 21.70 43.29 -63.41
N ASN A 180 21.45 44.50 -62.90
CA ASN A 180 22.05 45.87 -62.97
C ASN A 180 21.31 46.73 -61.89
N MET A 181 21.70 47.89 -61.32
CA MET A 181 22.89 48.75 -61.13
C MET A 181 22.44 49.84 -60.08
N THR A 182 23.21 50.54 -59.22
CA THR A 182 24.65 50.57 -58.83
C THR A 182 24.81 51.40 -57.53
N SER A 183 25.81 51.06 -56.68
CA SER A 183 26.40 51.86 -55.57
C SER A 183 25.50 52.21 -54.34
N SER A 184 26.00 52.34 -53.10
CA SER A 184 27.39 52.32 -52.56
C SER A 184 27.46 51.82 -51.09
N MET A 185 28.49 51.02 -50.75
CA MET A 185 29.20 50.84 -49.44
C MET A 185 28.38 50.67 -48.11
N GLN A 186 28.84 49.94 -47.09
CA GLN A 186 30.18 49.44 -46.75
C GLN A 186 30.12 48.12 -45.91
N THR A 187 31.18 47.29 -46.00
CA THR A 187 31.74 46.29 -45.05
C THR A 187 30.97 45.78 -43.81
N SER A 188 31.09 44.55 -43.31
CA SER A 188 31.36 43.19 -43.87
C SER A 188 31.70 42.19 -42.74
N SER A 189 31.06 41.03 -42.69
CA SER A 189 31.68 39.77 -42.23
C SER A 189 30.76 38.58 -42.55
N PHE A 190 31.36 37.52 -43.10
CA PHE A 190 30.75 36.19 -43.18
C PHE A 190 31.51 35.28 -42.21
N SER A 191 30.80 34.35 -41.58
CA SER A 191 31.34 33.03 -41.26
C SER A 191 30.35 32.00 -41.81
N SER A 192 30.84 30.80 -42.12
CA SER A 192 30.11 29.82 -42.92
C SER A 192 30.24 28.42 -42.35
N SER A 193 29.11 27.75 -42.13
CA SER A 193 29.06 26.31 -41.89
C SER A 193 28.07 25.65 -42.87
N LEU A 194 28.51 24.57 -43.50
CA LEU A 194 27.65 23.69 -44.30
C LEU A 194 27.08 22.60 -43.38
N PRO A 195 25.79 22.25 -43.47
CA PRO A 195 25.17 21.24 -42.60
C PRO A 195 25.27 19.83 -43.19
N LEU A 196 25.21 18.81 -42.32
CA LEU A 196 24.64 17.45 -42.51
C LEU A 196 24.95 16.63 -41.22
N PRO A 197 24.13 15.64 -40.81
CA PRO A 197 22.66 15.57 -40.81
C PRO A 197 22.07 15.15 -39.44
N PHE A 198 20.73 15.03 -39.36
CA PHE A 198 19.97 14.36 -38.28
C PHE A 198 20.04 14.95 -36.84
N PHE A 199 19.50 16.16 -36.67
CA PHE A 199 18.29 16.34 -35.86
C PHE A 199 17.51 17.52 -36.47
N SER A 200 16.26 17.32 -36.90
CA SER A 200 15.52 18.39 -37.60
C SER A 200 14.00 18.34 -37.43
N LYS A 201 13.47 19.43 -36.85
CA LYS A 201 12.08 19.89 -36.91
C LYS A 201 11.02 18.98 -36.27
N TRP A 202 10.59 19.39 -35.08
CA TRP A 202 9.19 19.82 -34.98
C TRP A 202 9.14 21.35 -35.13
N SER A 203 8.10 21.87 -35.80
CA SER A 203 7.91 23.31 -36.00
C SER A 203 6.41 23.63 -36.03
N SER A 204 5.95 24.50 -35.12
CA SER A 204 4.54 24.74 -34.85
C SER A 204 3.81 25.53 -35.95
N PRO A 205 2.61 25.10 -36.40
CA PRO A 205 1.73 25.91 -37.24
C PRO A 205 0.90 26.91 -36.40
N PRO A 206 0.39 28.02 -37.00
CA PRO A 206 -0.21 29.13 -36.26
C PRO A 206 -1.69 28.93 -35.89
N SER A 207 -2.12 29.61 -34.82
CA SER A 207 -3.47 29.59 -34.26
C SER A 207 -4.55 30.23 -35.15
N ARG A 208 -5.71 29.57 -35.30
CA ARG A 208 -6.99 30.19 -35.67
C ARG A 208 -8.16 29.57 -34.90
N SER A 209 -9.19 30.36 -34.65
CA SER A 209 -10.35 30.05 -33.81
C SER A 209 -11.56 29.53 -34.59
N SER A 210 -12.29 28.56 -34.03
CA SER A 210 -13.70 28.27 -34.37
C SER A 210 -14.39 27.52 -33.21
N THR A 211 -15.72 27.61 -33.13
CA THR A 211 -16.56 27.10 -32.04
C THR A 211 -17.18 25.72 -32.34
N PRO A 212 -17.66 24.96 -31.33
CA PRO A 212 -17.83 23.50 -31.43
C PRO A 212 -19.20 23.01 -31.93
N LEU A 213 -19.21 21.78 -32.46
CA LEU A 213 -20.40 20.95 -32.68
C LEU A 213 -20.13 19.49 -32.22
N HIS A 214 -21.19 18.69 -32.06
CA HIS A 214 -21.26 17.62 -31.05
C HIS A 214 -21.13 16.17 -31.57
N ARG A 215 -20.66 15.27 -30.67
CA ARG A 215 -20.74 13.78 -30.68
C ARG A 215 -19.77 13.04 -31.63
N SER A 216 -19.22 11.86 -31.29
CA SER A 216 -19.34 11.05 -30.05
C SER A 216 -18.18 10.06 -29.81
N ALA A 217 -17.73 10.01 -28.55
CA ALA A 217 -17.22 8.84 -27.79
C ALA A 217 -16.19 7.87 -28.41
N SER A 218 -14.95 7.95 -27.90
CA SER A 218 -14.20 6.77 -27.44
C SER A 218 -13.57 7.10 -26.08
N ALA A 219 -13.24 6.11 -25.25
CA ALA A 219 -13.01 6.32 -23.80
C ALA A 219 -11.75 7.14 -23.51
N SER A 220 -11.93 8.40 -23.10
CA SER A 220 -10.89 9.24 -22.51
C SER A 220 -10.74 8.94 -21.02
N VAL A 221 -9.49 8.89 -20.53
CA VAL A 221 -9.20 8.96 -19.08
C VAL A 221 -9.88 10.19 -18.49
N ALA A 222 -10.54 10.04 -17.34
CA ALA A 222 -11.20 11.15 -16.67
C ALA A 222 -10.15 12.21 -16.27
N VAL A 223 -10.36 13.45 -16.69
CA VAL A 223 -9.50 14.58 -16.30
C VAL A 223 -9.89 14.97 -14.88
N VAL A 224 -9.00 14.66 -13.93
CA VAL A 224 -8.99 15.30 -12.62
C VAL A 224 -8.17 16.57 -12.77
N ASP A 225 -8.79 17.73 -12.54
CA ASP A 225 -8.06 19.01 -12.44
C ASP A 225 -7.31 19.04 -11.09
N THR A 226 -6.13 18.41 -11.06
CA THR A 226 -5.20 18.45 -9.93
C THR A 226 -4.41 19.76 -9.94
N ASN A 227 -4.30 20.42 -8.78
CA ASN A 227 -3.60 21.70 -8.61
C ASN A 227 -2.25 21.80 -9.34
N GLU A 228 -2.14 22.67 -10.34
CA GLU A 228 -0.86 23.05 -10.96
C GLU A 228 -0.02 23.85 -9.95
N GLN A 229 0.90 23.19 -9.24
CA GLN A 229 1.80 23.92 -8.33
C GLN A 229 2.90 24.65 -9.13
N THR A 230 2.97 25.97 -8.95
CA THR A 230 4.07 26.79 -9.46
C THR A 230 5.41 26.36 -8.85
N PRO A 231 6.53 26.38 -9.60
CA PRO A 231 7.85 26.18 -9.02
C PRO A 231 8.16 27.25 -7.97
N LEU A 232 8.89 26.87 -6.92
CA LEU A 232 9.45 27.77 -5.91
C LEU A 232 10.42 28.77 -6.56
N HIS A 233 11.23 28.29 -7.50
CA HIS A 233 12.20 29.10 -8.22
C HIS A 233 12.45 28.53 -9.61
N ARG A 234 12.91 29.37 -10.55
CA ARG A 234 13.36 28.94 -11.88
C ARG A 234 14.65 29.69 -12.25
N VAL A 235 15.71 28.94 -12.47
CA VAL A 235 17.06 29.43 -12.81
C VAL A 235 17.27 29.28 -14.32
N HIS A 236 17.79 30.29 -15.00
CA HIS A 236 18.07 30.24 -16.43
C HIS A 236 19.56 30.01 -16.68
N CYS A 237 19.89 29.02 -17.52
CA CYS A 237 21.26 28.55 -17.76
C CYS A 237 21.83 28.97 -19.13
N GLY A 238 21.10 29.76 -19.93
CA GLY A 238 21.56 30.26 -21.24
C GLY A 238 21.79 29.18 -22.31
N GLY A 239 21.39 27.94 -22.03
CA GLY A 239 21.46 26.79 -22.91
C GLY A 239 20.84 25.56 -22.24
N SER A 240 20.50 24.55 -23.03
CA SER A 240 19.64 23.47 -22.57
C SER A 240 20.30 22.61 -21.51
N VAL A 241 19.57 22.32 -20.43
CA VAL A 241 20.07 21.59 -19.26
C VAL A 241 19.82 20.10 -19.48
N LEU A 242 20.91 19.35 -19.66
CA LEU A 242 20.88 17.93 -20.03
C LEU A 242 21.09 17.00 -18.83
N ALA A 243 21.81 17.46 -17.80
CA ALA A 243 22.11 16.73 -16.58
C ALA A 243 22.03 17.64 -15.36
N ILE A 244 21.64 17.11 -14.20
CA ILE A 244 21.61 17.82 -12.90
C ILE A 244 22.17 16.89 -11.81
N ALA A 245 22.89 17.47 -10.84
CA ALA A 245 23.18 16.83 -9.56
C ALA A 245 23.13 17.86 -8.42
N VAL A 246 22.59 17.48 -7.25
CA VAL A 246 22.37 18.40 -6.11
C VAL A 246 23.11 17.93 -4.85
N SER A 247 23.97 18.80 -4.33
CA SER A 247 24.66 18.63 -3.04
C SER A 247 23.93 19.36 -1.92
N SER A 248 24.41 19.26 -0.68
CA SER A 248 23.89 20.03 0.47
C SER A 248 23.97 21.55 0.30
N ASP A 249 24.88 22.02 -0.56
CA ASP A 249 25.29 23.43 -0.65
C ASP A 249 25.07 24.02 -2.06
N HIS A 250 25.11 23.20 -3.12
CA HIS A 250 25.13 23.65 -4.51
C HIS A 250 24.29 22.78 -5.46
N ILE A 251 23.74 23.41 -6.49
CA ILE A 251 23.15 22.78 -7.67
C ILE A 251 24.20 22.77 -8.79
N TYR A 252 24.42 21.62 -9.41
CA TYR A 252 25.27 21.47 -10.59
C TYR A 252 24.41 21.17 -11.82
N ALA A 253 24.54 21.96 -12.88
CA ALA A 253 23.76 21.83 -14.10
C ALA A 253 24.66 21.67 -15.33
N GLY A 254 24.54 20.53 -16.01
CA GLY A 254 25.29 20.19 -17.22
C GLY A 254 24.59 20.75 -18.45
N THR A 255 25.25 21.66 -19.15
CA THR A 255 24.68 22.33 -20.33
C THR A 255 25.02 21.58 -21.63
N GLN A 256 24.21 21.82 -22.66
CA GLN A 256 24.52 21.42 -24.04
C GLN A 256 25.85 22.01 -24.55
N GLY A 257 26.34 23.11 -23.97
CA GLY A 257 27.58 23.78 -24.38
C GLY A 257 28.89 23.17 -23.85
N GLY A 258 28.84 22.14 -22.99
CA GLY A 258 30.04 21.55 -22.37
C GLY A 258 30.50 22.22 -21.07
N ASP A 259 29.76 23.24 -20.61
CA ASP A 259 29.97 23.91 -19.33
C ASP A 259 29.07 23.31 -18.23
N ILE A 260 29.61 23.15 -17.03
CA ILE A 260 28.81 22.89 -15.81
C ILE A 260 28.56 24.23 -15.12
N MET A 261 27.31 24.66 -15.03
CA MET A 261 26.95 25.81 -14.20
C MET A 261 26.74 25.39 -12.75
N VAL A 262 27.33 26.13 -11.82
CA VAL A 262 27.19 25.93 -10.37
C VAL A 262 26.34 27.05 -9.78
N PHE A 263 25.27 26.69 -9.09
CA PHE A 263 24.41 27.64 -8.37
C PHE A 263 24.42 27.36 -6.86
N SER A 264 24.30 28.41 -6.06
CA SER A 264 24.09 28.36 -4.61
C SER A 264 22.73 27.75 -4.31
N LEU A 265 22.65 26.72 -3.46
CA LEU A 265 21.34 26.13 -3.10
C LEU A 265 20.56 27.01 -2.10
N ASP A 266 21.24 27.86 -1.33
CA ASP A 266 20.61 28.77 -0.35
C ASP A 266 20.04 30.05 -0.97
N THR A 267 20.59 30.50 -2.10
CA THR A 267 20.21 31.78 -2.74
C THR A 267 19.82 31.68 -4.21
N TYR A 268 20.09 30.55 -4.86
CA TYR A 268 19.95 30.32 -6.31
C TYR A 268 20.83 31.21 -7.21
N ASP A 269 21.74 32.01 -6.62
CA ASP A 269 22.74 32.78 -7.37
C ASP A 269 23.73 31.87 -8.11
N HIS A 270 24.19 32.34 -9.27
CA HIS A 270 25.30 31.71 -9.99
C HIS A 270 26.63 31.92 -9.25
N VAL A 271 27.39 30.83 -9.08
CA VAL A 271 28.64 30.80 -8.31
C VAL A 271 29.86 30.66 -9.23
N ARG A 272 29.79 29.78 -10.24
CA ARG A 272 30.90 29.50 -11.16
C ARG A 272 30.45 28.69 -12.38
N ASP A 273 31.13 28.87 -13.51
CA ASP A 273 31.12 27.94 -14.64
C ASP A 273 32.36 27.03 -14.61
N LEU A 274 32.17 25.72 -14.71
CA LEU A 274 33.27 24.75 -14.80
C LEU A 274 33.43 24.32 -16.26
N LYS A 275 34.55 24.74 -16.87
CA LYS A 275 34.90 24.43 -18.26
C LYS A 275 35.81 23.21 -18.28
N GLY A 276 35.35 22.09 -18.84
CA GLY A 276 36.13 20.84 -18.86
C GLY A 276 35.79 19.84 -19.97
N HIS A 277 34.65 20.02 -20.65
CA HIS A 277 34.25 19.21 -21.79
C HIS A 277 34.19 20.05 -23.07
N SER A 278 34.36 19.40 -24.22
CA SER A 278 34.17 19.98 -25.56
C SER A 278 32.86 19.53 -26.23
N GLY A 279 32.25 18.46 -25.71
CA GLY A 279 30.92 17.99 -26.08
C GLY A 279 29.85 18.37 -25.05
N CYS A 280 28.58 18.16 -25.39
CA CYS A 280 27.46 18.36 -24.48
C CYS A 280 27.55 17.44 -23.25
N ILE A 281 27.24 17.95 -22.06
CA ILE A 281 27.30 17.17 -20.81
C ILE A 281 26.08 16.25 -20.72
N LEU A 282 26.27 14.95 -20.55
CA LEU A 282 25.20 13.94 -20.62
C LEU A 282 24.84 13.35 -19.26
N ALA A 283 25.79 13.29 -18.32
CA ALA A 283 25.51 12.90 -16.95
C ALA A 283 26.38 13.67 -15.94
N LEU A 284 25.78 13.92 -14.77
CA LEU A 284 26.43 14.42 -13.57
C LEU A 284 26.06 13.49 -12.42
N ILE A 285 27.04 13.12 -11.58
CA ILE A 285 26.79 12.35 -10.37
C ILE A 285 27.74 12.80 -9.25
N LEU A 286 27.22 12.87 -8.02
CA LEU A 286 28.02 13.15 -6.82
C LEU A 286 28.44 11.83 -6.17
N SER A 287 29.60 11.81 -5.52
CA SER A 287 30.00 10.70 -4.65
C SER A 287 29.08 10.61 -3.41
N GLN A 288 28.98 9.43 -2.78
CA GLN A 288 28.07 9.21 -1.63
C GLN A 288 28.41 10.10 -0.40
N ASP A 289 29.61 10.67 -0.37
CA ASP A 289 30.13 11.61 0.64
C ASP A 289 30.16 13.08 0.15
N GLU A 290 29.64 13.35 -1.05
CA GLU A 290 29.53 14.67 -1.70
C GLU A 290 30.86 15.45 -1.83
N SER A 291 32.01 14.78 -1.72
CA SER A 291 33.33 15.40 -1.87
C SER A 291 33.78 15.53 -3.32
N LEU A 292 33.25 14.68 -4.20
CA LEU A 292 33.54 14.64 -5.64
C LEU A 292 32.26 14.77 -6.48
N LEU A 293 32.36 15.51 -7.57
CA LEU A 293 31.41 15.55 -8.68
C LEU A 293 32.07 14.88 -9.89
N VAL A 294 31.38 13.95 -10.53
CA VAL A 294 31.82 13.31 -11.78
C VAL A 294 30.93 13.81 -12.92
N SER A 295 31.53 14.20 -14.05
CA SER A 295 30.82 14.65 -15.25
C SER A 295 31.27 13.88 -16.49
N SER A 296 30.30 13.45 -17.30
CA SER A 296 30.53 12.82 -18.61
C SER A 296 29.83 13.59 -19.73
N ALA A 297 30.37 13.49 -20.95
CA ALA A 297 29.91 14.27 -22.10
C ALA A 297 30.06 13.50 -23.43
N GLY A 298 29.61 14.13 -24.51
CA GLY A 298 29.83 13.70 -25.90
C GLY A 298 31.26 13.90 -26.42
N ASP A 299 32.29 13.77 -25.57
CA ASP A 299 33.71 13.97 -25.93
C ASP A 299 34.66 12.83 -25.50
N ALA A 300 34.09 11.68 -25.10
CA ALA A 300 34.81 10.49 -24.64
C ALA A 300 35.74 10.71 -23.42
N ILE A 301 35.59 11.82 -22.69
CA ILE A 301 36.30 12.15 -21.46
C ILE A 301 35.32 12.13 -20.29
N ILE A 302 35.79 11.73 -19.11
CA ILE A 302 35.13 11.96 -17.83
C ILE A 302 36.02 12.87 -16.98
N ASN A 303 35.43 13.94 -16.46
CA ASN A 303 36.10 14.83 -15.51
C ASN A 303 35.63 14.53 -14.08
N ILE A 304 36.56 14.50 -13.13
CA ILE A 304 36.26 14.44 -11.69
C ILE A 304 36.68 15.76 -11.05
N TRP A 305 35.74 16.41 -10.37
CA TRP A 305 35.88 17.72 -9.74
C TRP A 305 35.75 17.61 -8.22
N ARG A 306 36.53 18.38 -7.46
CA ARG A 306 36.34 18.50 -6.01
C ARG A 306 35.24 19.53 -5.73
N THR A 307 34.15 19.12 -5.08
CA THR A 307 32.96 19.99 -4.87
C THR A 307 33.25 21.29 -4.11
N LYS A 308 34.24 21.27 -3.20
CA LYS A 308 34.59 22.41 -2.32
C LYS A 308 35.57 23.43 -2.91
N THR A 309 36.35 23.07 -3.92
CA THR A 309 37.31 23.99 -4.58
C THR A 309 36.97 24.25 -6.04
N PHE A 310 36.14 23.38 -6.62
CA PHE A 310 35.81 23.27 -8.05
C PHE A 310 37.04 23.00 -8.94
N GLU A 311 38.10 22.43 -8.37
CA GLU A 311 39.30 22.01 -9.10
C GLU A 311 39.06 20.66 -9.78
N ASN A 312 39.58 20.51 -10.99
CA ASN A 312 39.63 19.24 -11.70
C ASN A 312 40.73 18.36 -11.09
N VAL A 313 40.36 17.18 -10.60
CA VAL A 313 41.26 16.24 -9.92
C VAL A 313 41.79 15.18 -10.89
N HIS A 314 40.91 14.63 -11.73
CA HIS A 314 41.25 13.60 -12.71
C HIS A 314 40.49 13.81 -14.03
N ARG A 315 41.16 13.54 -15.14
CA ARG A 315 40.60 13.39 -16.49
C ARG A 315 40.77 11.95 -16.94
N ILE A 316 39.66 11.22 -17.02
CA ILE A 316 39.63 9.78 -17.32
C ILE A 316 39.19 9.58 -18.77
N TYR A 317 39.90 8.75 -19.53
CA TYR A 317 39.55 8.41 -20.91
C TYR A 317 39.75 6.92 -21.21
N SER A 318 39.02 6.42 -22.21
CA SER A 318 39.15 5.03 -22.68
C SER A 318 40.23 4.87 -23.75
N THR A 319 40.96 3.75 -23.67
CA THR A 319 41.82 3.23 -24.75
C THR A 319 41.04 2.93 -26.03
N PHE A 320 39.74 2.67 -25.94
CA PHE A 320 38.86 2.37 -27.07
C PHE A 320 38.09 3.59 -27.56
N ASP A 321 37.58 3.48 -28.78
CA ASP A 321 36.65 4.46 -29.33
C ASP A 321 35.24 4.17 -28.81
N ILE A 322 34.74 5.09 -27.99
CA ILE A 322 33.52 4.91 -27.17
C ILE A 322 32.34 5.76 -27.62
N GLY A 323 32.60 6.86 -28.33
CA GLY A 323 31.60 7.88 -28.64
C GLY A 323 31.09 8.59 -27.39
N ASP A 324 29.80 8.92 -27.38
CA ASP A 324 29.13 9.60 -26.26
C ASP A 324 29.11 8.74 -24.98
N ILE A 325 29.31 9.36 -23.82
CA ILE A 325 29.19 8.72 -22.50
C ILE A 325 27.89 9.17 -21.83
N PHE A 326 26.82 8.41 -22.07
CA PHE A 326 25.46 8.75 -21.62
C PHE A 326 25.25 8.64 -20.10
N CYS A 327 25.94 7.73 -19.42
CA CYS A 327 25.74 7.53 -17.99
C CYS A 327 27.01 7.11 -17.24
N VAL A 328 27.05 7.47 -15.96
CA VAL A 328 28.12 7.14 -15.01
C VAL A 328 27.54 6.75 -13.66
N ALA A 329 28.21 5.84 -12.96
CA ALA A 329 27.87 5.44 -11.59
C ALA A 329 29.15 5.32 -10.75
N TYR A 330 29.16 5.92 -9.56
CA TYR A 330 30.33 5.97 -8.68
C TYR A 330 30.04 5.22 -7.36
N SER A 331 30.97 4.41 -6.89
CA SER A 331 30.95 3.80 -5.56
C SER A 331 32.07 4.38 -4.71
N SER A 332 31.75 5.16 -3.67
CA SER A 332 32.73 5.56 -2.65
C SER A 332 33.25 4.34 -1.88
N LYS A 333 32.43 3.29 -1.68
CA LYS A 333 32.83 2.07 -0.95
C LYS A 333 33.95 1.31 -1.66
N LEU A 334 33.78 1.05 -2.95
CA LEU A 334 34.81 0.43 -3.79
C LEU A 334 35.80 1.45 -4.33
N SER A 335 35.61 2.75 -4.05
CA SER A 335 36.35 3.87 -4.65
C SER A 335 36.56 3.64 -6.14
N SER A 336 35.46 3.45 -6.87
CA SER A 336 35.46 2.98 -8.25
C SER A 336 34.34 3.63 -9.07
N LEU A 337 34.65 3.97 -10.31
CA LEU A 337 33.76 4.59 -11.29
C LEU A 337 33.40 3.60 -12.41
N TYR A 338 32.12 3.53 -12.77
CA TYR A 338 31.59 2.78 -13.90
C TYR A 338 30.99 3.76 -14.93
N LEU A 339 31.17 3.50 -16.23
CA LEU A 339 30.62 4.32 -17.32
C LEU A 339 29.93 3.46 -18.38
N GLY A 340 28.83 3.96 -18.94
CA GLY A 340 28.08 3.37 -20.05
C GLY A 340 28.17 4.25 -21.30
N ALA A 341 28.50 3.64 -22.45
CA ALA A 341 28.87 4.38 -23.66
C ALA A 341 28.04 4.02 -24.90
N GLN A 342 28.08 4.92 -25.89
CA GLN A 342 27.45 4.79 -27.21
C GLN A 342 27.96 3.56 -27.99
N ASN A 343 29.22 3.16 -27.83
CA ASN A 343 29.76 1.95 -28.46
C ASN A 343 29.25 0.63 -27.83
N THR A 344 28.20 0.66 -26.99
CA THR A 344 27.57 -0.48 -26.29
C THR A 344 28.42 -1.12 -25.18
N SER A 345 29.56 -0.53 -24.82
CA SER A 345 30.40 -1.04 -23.71
C SER A 345 30.04 -0.44 -22.35
N ILE A 346 30.31 -1.21 -21.30
CA ILE A 346 30.44 -0.73 -19.92
C ILE A 346 31.90 -0.86 -19.52
N GLN A 347 32.47 0.18 -18.92
CA GLN A 347 33.88 0.25 -18.54
C GLN A 347 34.04 0.76 -17.12
N TRP A 348 35.16 0.48 -16.45
CA TRP A 348 35.38 0.95 -15.08
C TRP A 348 36.82 1.32 -14.75
N TYR A 349 36.96 2.18 -13.74
CA TYR A 349 38.24 2.55 -13.15
C TYR A 349 38.16 2.47 -11.62
N ASP A 350 39.07 1.72 -11.01
CA ASP A 350 39.21 1.59 -9.55
C ASP A 350 40.36 2.48 -9.05
N PHE A 351 40.07 3.44 -8.19
CA PHE A 351 41.05 4.40 -7.67
C PHE A 351 41.95 3.81 -6.56
N ARG A 352 41.66 2.60 -6.06
CA ARG A 352 42.46 1.94 -5.00
C ARG A 352 43.77 1.34 -5.51
N SER A 353 43.86 1.06 -6.81
CA SER A 353 44.97 0.32 -7.45
C SER A 353 45.87 1.22 -8.30
N THR A 354 46.41 2.27 -7.69
CA THR A 354 47.34 3.24 -8.31
C THR A 354 48.67 2.62 -8.73
N ASP A 355 49.17 1.64 -7.97
CA ASP A 355 50.60 1.27 -8.00
C ASP A 355 50.95 0.18 -9.03
N THR A 356 49.95 -0.38 -9.73
CA THR A 356 50.11 -1.55 -10.61
C THR A 356 49.69 -1.32 -12.07
N ARG A 357 49.47 -0.07 -12.48
CA ARG A 357 48.80 0.27 -13.76
C ARG A 357 49.69 1.04 -14.74
N PRO A 358 49.38 0.99 -16.06
CA PRO A 358 50.11 1.75 -17.07
C PRO A 358 49.95 3.26 -16.87
N GLN A 359 51.02 4.02 -17.13
CA GLN A 359 50.95 5.49 -17.16
C GLN A 359 50.19 5.97 -18.39
N ALA A 360 49.28 6.93 -18.19
CA ALA A 360 48.40 7.46 -19.21
C ALA A 360 49.16 8.02 -20.42
N SER A 361 48.88 7.53 -21.63
CA SER A 361 49.63 7.91 -22.83
C SER A 361 48.96 9.04 -23.63
N LEU A 362 49.68 10.15 -23.82
CA LEU A 362 49.32 11.22 -24.76
C LEU A 362 49.16 10.76 -26.24
N LYS A 363 49.42 9.48 -26.56
CA LYS A 363 49.16 8.86 -27.87
C LYS A 363 47.84 8.08 -27.95
N SER A 364 47.28 7.62 -26.82
CA SER A 364 45.98 6.93 -26.76
C SER A 364 44.83 7.87 -26.40
N HIS A 365 45.15 9.08 -25.90
CA HIS A 365 44.19 10.16 -25.65
C HIS A 365 43.26 10.41 -26.86
N PRO A 366 41.93 10.60 -26.68
CA PRO A 366 40.97 10.68 -27.78
C PRO A 366 41.28 11.70 -28.87
N SER A 367 41.84 12.87 -28.52
CA SER A 367 42.21 13.92 -29.47
C SER A 367 43.52 13.69 -30.25
N ARG A 368 44.31 12.66 -29.90
CA ARG A 368 45.64 12.39 -30.48
C ARG A 368 45.84 10.97 -31.00
N ARG A 369 44.92 10.05 -30.71
CA ARG A 369 44.94 8.68 -31.24
C ARG A 369 44.56 8.64 -32.73
N SER A 370 45.23 7.78 -33.49
CA SER A 370 44.88 7.54 -34.90
C SER A 370 43.53 6.82 -35.02
N HIS A 371 42.56 7.43 -35.70
CA HIS A 371 41.24 6.86 -35.91
C HIS A 371 41.29 5.74 -36.96
N ARG A 372 40.86 4.53 -36.57
CA ARG A 372 41.09 3.27 -37.29
C ARG A 372 40.52 3.20 -38.73
N PHE A 373 39.62 4.12 -39.10
CA PHE A 373 39.11 4.32 -40.46
C PHE A 373 39.89 5.42 -41.22
N PHE A 374 39.75 6.69 -40.81
CA PHE A 374 40.35 7.85 -41.50
C PHE A 374 41.88 7.86 -41.57
N ASP A 375 42.58 7.37 -40.54
CA ASP A 375 44.05 7.30 -40.51
C ASP A 375 44.59 5.93 -40.98
N SER A 376 43.72 5.06 -41.53
CA SER A 376 44.18 3.81 -42.12
C SER A 376 44.96 4.04 -43.42
N LEU A 377 45.99 3.22 -43.64
CA LEU A 377 46.71 3.21 -44.91
C LEU A 377 45.78 2.65 -45.99
N GLY A 378 45.31 3.52 -46.88
CA GLY A 378 44.48 3.12 -48.02
C GLY A 378 45.22 2.16 -48.97
N PRO A 379 44.50 1.55 -49.95
CA PRO A 379 45.09 0.63 -50.93
C PRO A 379 46.07 1.36 -51.87
N GLY A 380 47.30 1.52 -51.40
CA GLY A 380 48.33 2.39 -51.98
C GLY A 380 49.38 2.89 -50.96
N GLY A 381 49.13 2.78 -49.66
CA GLY A 381 50.11 3.12 -48.60
C GLY A 381 50.21 4.61 -48.25
N SER A 382 49.36 5.46 -48.83
CA SER A 382 49.24 6.87 -48.47
C SER A 382 48.11 7.08 -47.47
N ALA A 383 48.41 7.65 -46.30
CA ALA A 383 47.41 8.20 -45.39
C ALA A 383 46.98 9.61 -45.84
N THR A 384 45.79 10.04 -45.42
CA THR A 384 45.34 11.43 -45.58
C THR A 384 46.19 12.34 -44.69
N PRO A 385 46.71 13.50 -45.16
CA PRO A 385 47.36 14.46 -44.29
C PRO A 385 46.38 14.96 -43.22
N GLN A 386 46.69 14.75 -41.94
CA GLN A 386 45.93 15.37 -40.85
C GLN A 386 46.09 16.90 -40.93
N PRO A 387 45.05 17.68 -40.56
CA PRO A 387 45.20 19.12 -40.36
C PRO A 387 46.32 19.42 -39.35
N PRO A 388 47.01 20.58 -39.45
CA PRO A 388 47.85 21.03 -38.35
C PRO A 388 46.99 21.17 -37.10
N VAL A 389 47.46 20.62 -35.98
CA VAL A 389 46.77 20.75 -34.68
C VAL A 389 46.79 22.22 -34.29
N ASP A 390 45.62 22.85 -34.19
CA ASP A 390 45.50 24.23 -33.71
C ASP A 390 46.03 24.33 -32.28
N SER A 391 46.89 25.32 -32.02
CA SER A 391 47.58 25.51 -30.74
C SER A 391 46.68 26.19 -29.68
N SER A 392 45.47 25.65 -29.52
CA SER A 392 44.44 26.00 -28.53
C SER A 392 43.99 24.76 -27.73
N ASP A 393 44.79 23.69 -27.80
CA ASP A 393 44.54 22.35 -27.29
C ASP A 393 44.41 22.35 -25.75
N VAL A 394 43.27 21.87 -25.21
CA VAL A 394 42.91 21.85 -23.77
C VAL A 394 43.83 20.91 -22.93
N LEU A 395 44.83 20.31 -23.60
CA LEU A 395 45.91 19.54 -23.04
C LEU A 395 47.08 20.40 -22.50
N GLU A 396 47.37 21.57 -23.07
CA GLU A 396 48.54 22.38 -22.63
C GLU A 396 48.37 23.01 -21.24
N SER A 397 47.15 23.08 -20.72
CA SER A 397 46.83 23.54 -19.36
C SER A 397 46.68 22.41 -18.33
N CYS A 398 46.86 21.14 -18.74
CA CYS A 398 46.63 19.97 -17.90
C CYS A 398 47.96 19.33 -17.47
N HIS A 399 48.13 19.09 -16.18
CA HIS A 399 49.30 18.35 -15.70
C HIS A 399 49.14 16.86 -16.02
N GLU A 400 50.18 16.20 -16.54
CA GLU A 400 50.16 14.76 -16.87
C GLU A 400 49.70 13.88 -15.69
N SER A 401 49.95 14.32 -14.45
CA SER A 401 49.51 13.68 -13.20
C SER A 401 47.98 13.67 -12.98
N GLN A 402 47.20 14.39 -13.79
CA GLN A 402 45.73 14.39 -13.74
C GLN A 402 45.12 13.44 -14.79
N LEU A 403 45.89 12.98 -15.78
CA LEU A 403 45.40 12.12 -16.85
C LEU A 403 45.38 10.65 -16.40
N VAL A 404 44.23 10.00 -16.62
CA VAL A 404 43.97 8.62 -16.20
C VAL A 404 43.45 7.83 -17.39
N GLU A 405 44.09 6.70 -17.68
CA GLU A 405 43.75 5.83 -18.81
C GLU A 405 43.06 4.56 -18.30
N ILE A 406 41.91 4.20 -18.90
CA ILE A 406 41.20 2.97 -18.54
C ILE A 406 41.92 1.76 -19.14
N ASP A 407 42.29 0.83 -18.26
CA ASP A 407 42.91 -0.44 -18.62
C ASP A 407 42.02 -1.23 -19.60
N PRO A 408 42.55 -1.72 -20.74
CA PRO A 408 41.82 -2.56 -21.69
C PRO A 408 41.12 -3.79 -21.10
N LEU A 409 41.56 -4.27 -19.92
CA LEU A 409 40.92 -5.38 -19.20
C LEU A 409 39.62 -4.95 -18.48
N ASN A 410 39.45 -3.68 -18.15
CA ASN A 410 38.29 -3.14 -17.43
C ASN A 410 37.14 -2.72 -18.37
N ILE A 411 36.89 -3.51 -19.42
CA ILE A 411 35.98 -3.16 -20.52
C ILE A 411 35.12 -4.38 -20.91
N VAL A 412 33.82 -4.32 -20.62
CA VAL A 412 32.82 -5.24 -21.19
C VAL A 412 32.32 -4.65 -22.50
N GLN A 413 32.86 -5.12 -23.63
CA GLN A 413 32.32 -4.80 -24.97
C GLN A 413 31.00 -5.53 -25.19
N TYR A 414 30.06 -4.90 -25.91
CA TYR A 414 28.71 -5.44 -26.18
C TYR A 414 27.95 -5.81 -24.90
N ALA A 415 28.07 -4.96 -23.86
CA ALA A 415 27.32 -5.10 -22.62
C ALA A 415 25.81 -5.07 -22.88
N HIS A 416 25.37 -4.27 -23.86
CA HIS A 416 24.03 -4.27 -24.45
C HIS A 416 24.14 -4.40 -25.99
N PHE A 417 23.01 -4.62 -26.67
CA PHE A 417 22.90 -4.55 -28.13
C PHE A 417 22.42 -3.18 -28.65
N GLY A 418 22.33 -2.20 -27.74
CA GLY A 418 22.06 -0.79 -28.01
C GLY A 418 22.87 0.10 -27.05
N TYR A 419 22.69 1.43 -27.13
CA TYR A 419 23.38 2.37 -26.25
C TYR A 419 23.02 2.12 -24.78
N VAL A 420 23.99 2.31 -23.87
CA VAL A 420 23.77 2.17 -22.42
C VAL A 420 23.33 3.53 -21.87
N TYR A 421 22.01 3.74 -21.73
CA TYR A 421 21.45 5.05 -21.41
C TYR A 421 21.50 5.38 -19.92
N CYS A 422 21.34 4.40 -19.04
CA CYS A 422 21.27 4.63 -17.60
C CYS A 422 21.89 3.47 -16.80
N MET A 423 22.42 3.79 -15.62
CA MET A 423 22.98 2.82 -14.67
C MET A 423 22.68 3.22 -13.22
N LEU A 424 22.57 2.23 -12.34
CA LEU A 424 22.42 2.39 -10.89
C LEU A 424 23.34 1.42 -10.15
N LEU A 425 23.89 1.85 -9.02
CA LEU A 425 24.58 0.97 -8.05
C LEU A 425 23.64 0.68 -6.88
N LEU A 426 23.48 -0.60 -6.54
CA LEU A 426 22.61 -1.09 -5.46
C LEU A 426 23.43 -1.97 -4.50
N GLN A 427 22.92 -2.19 -3.28
CA GLN A 427 23.41 -3.28 -2.44
C GLN A 427 22.80 -4.62 -2.85
N SER A 428 23.54 -5.71 -2.65
CA SER A 428 23.09 -7.07 -2.93
C SER A 428 22.15 -7.59 -1.84
N PHE A 429 20.89 -7.85 -2.21
CA PHE A 429 19.91 -8.50 -1.32
C PHE A 429 20.31 -9.94 -0.91
N THR A 430 21.23 -10.57 -1.67
CA THR A 430 21.64 -11.97 -1.44
C THR A 430 22.85 -12.12 -0.51
N LYS A 431 23.60 -11.04 -0.28
CA LYS A 431 24.84 -11.03 0.51
C LYS A 431 25.02 -9.66 1.14
N GLU A 432 24.94 -9.58 2.46
CA GLU A 432 25.11 -8.33 3.19
C GLU A 432 26.45 -7.65 2.85
N GLY A 433 26.37 -6.46 2.24
CA GLY A 433 27.51 -5.63 1.95
C GLY A 433 28.22 -5.87 0.61
N GLU A 434 27.79 -6.78 -0.27
CA GLU A 434 28.23 -6.71 -1.68
C GLU A 434 27.42 -5.64 -2.44
N GLU A 435 28.00 -5.07 -3.50
CA GLU A 435 27.35 -4.11 -4.41
C GLU A 435 27.09 -4.76 -5.77
N ILE A 436 25.99 -4.36 -6.42
CA ILE A 436 25.62 -4.79 -7.78
C ILE A 436 25.39 -3.56 -8.66
N LEU A 437 25.78 -3.66 -9.93
CA LEU A 437 25.48 -2.64 -10.94
C LEU A 437 24.23 -3.08 -11.71
N VAL A 438 23.32 -2.16 -11.98
CA VAL A 438 22.17 -2.38 -12.87
C VAL A 438 22.28 -1.39 -14.04
N SER A 439 22.18 -1.87 -15.28
CA SER A 439 22.26 -1.03 -16.49
C SER A 439 21.05 -1.22 -17.41
N GLY A 440 20.55 -0.10 -17.95
CA GLY A 440 19.44 -0.07 -18.91
C GLY A 440 19.95 0.25 -20.32
N GLY A 441 19.55 -0.58 -21.29
CA GLY A 441 19.93 -0.44 -22.68
C GLY A 441 18.80 0.09 -23.58
N GLY A 442 19.20 0.76 -24.66
CA GLY A 442 18.34 1.07 -25.81
C GLY A 442 17.86 -0.17 -26.59
N ASP A 443 18.28 -1.38 -26.19
CA ASP A 443 17.79 -2.67 -26.68
C ASP A 443 16.63 -3.25 -25.83
N GLY A 444 16.10 -2.46 -24.89
CA GLY A 444 15.01 -2.88 -23.99
C GLY A 444 15.43 -3.88 -22.91
N SER A 445 16.73 -4.21 -22.82
CA SER A 445 17.26 -5.09 -21.77
C SER A 445 17.72 -4.29 -20.55
N ILE A 446 17.45 -4.84 -19.37
CA ILE A 446 17.99 -4.38 -18.08
C ILE A 446 18.92 -5.48 -17.59
N LYS A 447 20.17 -5.15 -17.29
CA LYS A 447 21.17 -6.15 -16.86
C LYS A 447 21.66 -5.86 -15.46
N ILE A 448 21.60 -6.88 -14.61
CA ILE A 448 22.12 -6.89 -13.25
C ILE A 448 23.47 -7.59 -13.29
N TRP A 449 24.52 -6.91 -12.85
CA TRP A 449 25.90 -7.36 -12.85
C TRP A 449 26.42 -7.50 -11.42
N GLU A 450 27.07 -8.63 -11.13
CA GLU A 450 27.79 -8.81 -9.88
C GLU A 450 29.15 -8.10 -9.96
N ILE A 451 29.49 -7.34 -8.91
CA ILE A 451 30.77 -6.63 -8.79
C ILE A 451 31.66 -7.38 -7.81
N ASP A 452 32.91 -7.60 -8.20
CA ASP A 452 33.93 -8.14 -7.31
C ASP A 452 34.40 -7.09 -6.28
N SER A 453 34.27 -7.36 -4.98
CA SER A 453 34.65 -6.38 -3.94
C SER A 453 36.16 -6.15 -3.80
N GLU A 454 36.99 -7.12 -4.19
CA GLU A 454 38.46 -6.98 -4.14
C GLU A 454 38.98 -6.20 -5.35
N THR A 455 38.45 -6.48 -6.54
CA THR A 455 39.00 -5.97 -7.82
C THR A 455 38.13 -4.91 -8.52
N SER A 456 36.93 -4.62 -8.01
CA SER A 456 35.87 -3.82 -8.66
C SER A 456 35.46 -4.33 -10.05
N ALA A 457 35.83 -5.56 -10.41
CA ALA A 457 35.55 -6.12 -11.72
C ALA A 457 34.08 -6.53 -11.84
N ILE A 458 33.43 -6.04 -12.90
CA ILE A 458 32.14 -6.57 -13.34
C ILE A 458 32.34 -8.02 -13.82
N LYS A 459 31.47 -8.94 -13.40
CA LYS A 459 31.46 -10.34 -13.87
C LYS A 459 30.37 -10.55 -14.92
N PRO A 460 30.69 -10.67 -16.22
CA PRO A 460 29.68 -10.84 -17.27
C PRO A 460 29.00 -12.21 -17.21
N GLU A 461 29.74 -13.25 -16.79
CA GLU A 461 29.28 -14.64 -16.78
C GLU A 461 28.15 -14.91 -15.77
N THR A 462 28.05 -14.11 -14.71
CA THR A 462 26.96 -14.19 -13.72
C THR A 462 25.89 -13.10 -13.92
N SER A 463 25.98 -12.30 -14.98
CA SER A 463 25.01 -11.24 -15.27
C SER A 463 23.62 -11.81 -15.58
N LYS A 464 22.58 -11.15 -15.06
CA LYS A 464 21.18 -11.55 -15.22
C LYS A 464 20.44 -10.49 -16.02
N SER A 465 19.69 -10.89 -17.04
CA SER A 465 18.96 -9.95 -17.91
C SER A 465 17.46 -10.04 -17.68
N LEU A 466 16.84 -8.91 -17.35
CA LEU A 466 15.42 -8.65 -17.53
C LEU A 466 15.21 -8.03 -18.93
N SER A 467 13.96 -7.93 -19.38
CA SER A 467 13.61 -7.35 -20.68
C SER A 467 12.21 -6.73 -20.64
N SER A 468 12.12 -5.45 -20.97
CA SER A 468 10.85 -4.70 -21.06
C SER A 468 10.20 -4.78 -22.45
N GLY A 469 10.66 -5.70 -23.32
CA GLY A 469 10.21 -5.84 -24.70
C GLY A 469 11.08 -5.07 -25.69
N ASP A 470 10.47 -4.56 -26.76
CA ASP A 470 11.17 -3.83 -27.83
C ASP A 470 11.41 -2.33 -27.49
N SER A 471 10.88 -1.83 -26.36
CA SER A 471 10.99 -0.44 -25.92
C SER A 471 12.27 -0.19 -25.10
N GLY A 472 13.04 0.83 -25.48
CA GLY A 472 14.33 1.13 -24.85
C GLY A 472 14.20 1.66 -23.43
N VAL A 473 15.15 1.30 -22.55
CA VAL A 473 15.19 1.77 -21.15
C VAL A 473 16.01 3.05 -21.09
N LEU A 474 15.35 4.17 -20.77
CA LEU A 474 15.96 5.51 -20.79
C LEU A 474 16.42 5.95 -19.40
N CYS A 475 15.59 5.75 -18.38
CA CYS A 475 15.90 6.06 -16.99
C CYS A 475 15.50 4.93 -16.04
N MET A 476 16.16 4.86 -14.89
CA MET A 476 15.86 3.90 -13.83
C MET A 476 15.91 4.57 -12.46
N ALA A 477 15.09 4.09 -11.54
CA ALA A 477 15.14 4.43 -10.12
C ALA A 477 14.80 3.20 -9.27
N THR A 478 15.20 3.18 -7.99
CA THR A 478 15.06 2.00 -7.11
C THR A 478 14.34 2.39 -5.81
N ARG A 479 13.66 1.44 -5.18
CA ARG A 479 13.18 1.54 -3.79
C ARG A 479 13.00 0.15 -3.19
N ASP A 480 13.71 -0.12 -2.10
CA ASP A 480 13.76 -1.46 -1.50
C ASP A 480 14.15 -2.50 -2.57
N GLN A 481 13.40 -3.60 -2.68
CA GLN A 481 13.51 -4.64 -3.72
C GLN A 481 12.95 -4.23 -5.10
N PHE A 482 12.35 -3.06 -5.25
CA PHE A 482 11.64 -2.67 -6.48
C PHE A 482 12.47 -1.76 -7.39
N LEU A 483 12.65 -2.18 -8.64
CA LEU A 483 13.25 -1.38 -9.71
C LEU A 483 12.15 -0.79 -10.60
N TYR A 484 12.22 0.52 -10.83
CA TYR A 484 11.36 1.26 -11.73
C TYR A 484 12.17 1.65 -12.97
N CYS A 485 11.65 1.39 -14.17
CA CYS A 485 12.33 1.67 -15.44
C CYS A 485 11.40 2.44 -16.39
N GLY A 486 11.79 3.65 -16.79
CA GLY A 486 11.07 4.49 -17.75
C GLY A 486 11.47 4.20 -19.20
N LEU A 487 10.47 4.11 -20.09
CA LEU A 487 10.62 3.59 -21.45
C LEU A 487 10.32 4.62 -22.56
N THR A 488 10.78 4.31 -23.77
CA THR A 488 10.61 5.09 -25.03
C THR A 488 9.17 5.19 -25.57
N ASP A 489 8.17 4.70 -24.83
CA ASP A 489 6.76 4.68 -25.25
C ASP A 489 5.82 5.33 -24.21
N GLY A 490 6.40 6.01 -23.20
CA GLY A 490 5.69 6.60 -22.08
C GLY A 490 5.30 5.61 -20.98
N GLU A 491 5.64 4.32 -21.08
CA GLU A 491 5.42 3.36 -20.01
C GLU A 491 6.52 3.40 -18.93
N ILE A 492 6.14 3.01 -17.71
CA ILE A 492 7.02 2.81 -16.57
C ILE A 492 6.82 1.35 -16.14
N SER A 493 7.85 0.54 -16.33
CA SER A 493 7.87 -0.88 -15.94
C SER A 493 8.39 -1.02 -14.51
N ILE A 494 7.70 -1.82 -13.69
CA ILE A 494 8.00 -2.05 -12.28
C ILE A 494 8.39 -3.52 -12.09
N TRP A 495 9.64 -3.75 -11.68
CA TRP A 495 10.25 -5.06 -11.52
C TRP A 495 10.55 -5.37 -10.05
N ASP A 496 10.36 -6.63 -9.67
CA ASP A 496 10.89 -7.19 -8.42
C ASP A 496 12.32 -7.68 -8.66
N LEU A 497 13.31 -7.17 -7.91
CA LEU A 497 14.71 -7.57 -8.04
C LEU A 497 14.99 -8.94 -7.41
N ASP A 498 14.21 -9.33 -6.39
CA ASP A 498 14.30 -10.63 -5.71
C ASP A 498 13.69 -11.75 -6.59
N GLY A 499 12.41 -11.62 -6.94
CA GLY A 499 11.68 -12.57 -7.79
C GLY A 499 12.00 -12.47 -9.29
N GLN A 500 12.72 -11.42 -9.70
CA GLN A 500 13.17 -11.17 -11.08
C GLN A 500 12.02 -11.10 -12.10
N ALA A 501 10.88 -10.58 -11.65
CA ALA A 501 9.61 -10.60 -12.37
C ALA A 501 9.05 -9.18 -12.57
N LEU A 502 8.42 -8.95 -13.73
CA LEU A 502 7.64 -7.74 -13.97
C LEU A 502 6.36 -7.81 -13.12
N ILE A 503 6.22 -6.89 -12.17
CA ILE A 503 5.04 -6.78 -11.31
C ILE A 503 3.90 -6.11 -12.08
N ARG A 504 4.23 -5.02 -12.80
CA ARG A 504 3.27 -4.18 -13.52
C ARG A 504 4.02 -3.33 -14.55
N SER A 505 3.37 -3.02 -15.68
CA SER A 505 3.69 -1.81 -16.46
C SER A 505 2.55 -0.82 -16.28
N ILE A 506 2.86 0.46 -16.14
CA ILE A 506 1.88 1.55 -16.12
C ILE A 506 2.17 2.51 -17.27
N LYS A 507 1.12 2.98 -17.97
CA LYS A 507 1.29 4.01 -18.99
C LYS A 507 1.41 5.39 -18.33
N GLY A 508 2.62 5.69 -17.87
CA GLY A 508 2.92 6.89 -17.08
C GLY A 508 2.65 8.18 -17.85
N HIS A 509 3.10 8.26 -19.10
CA HIS A 509 3.00 9.45 -19.97
C HIS A 509 2.52 9.09 -21.39
N GLN A 510 2.35 10.10 -22.25
CA GLN A 510 2.02 9.90 -23.66
C GLN A 510 3.27 9.74 -24.54
N ASP A 511 4.37 10.36 -24.12
CA ASP A 511 5.68 10.39 -24.77
C ASP A 511 6.76 9.91 -23.77
N ASP A 512 7.95 9.58 -24.29
CA ASP A 512 9.12 9.03 -23.59
C ASP A 512 9.30 9.50 -22.14
N VAL A 513 9.59 8.55 -21.24
CA VAL A 513 9.93 8.83 -19.83
C VAL A 513 11.45 9.00 -19.71
N LEU A 514 11.89 10.25 -19.83
CA LEU A 514 13.31 10.60 -19.94
C LEU A 514 14.04 10.64 -18.59
N THR A 515 13.33 10.95 -17.50
CA THR A 515 13.93 11.01 -16.15
C THR A 515 12.95 10.53 -15.08
N MET A 516 13.48 9.95 -14.00
CA MET A 516 12.70 9.42 -12.89
C MET A 516 13.50 9.42 -11.58
N THR A 517 12.88 9.89 -10.50
CA THR A 517 13.44 9.85 -9.14
C THR A 517 12.40 9.28 -8.18
N VAL A 518 12.84 8.67 -7.08
CA VAL A 518 11.96 8.04 -6.09
C VAL A 518 12.33 8.49 -4.70
N ARG A 519 11.32 8.88 -3.92
CA ARG A 519 11.48 9.35 -2.54
C ARG A 519 10.32 8.85 -1.71
N ASP A 520 10.65 8.20 -0.60
CA ASP A 520 9.72 7.65 0.38
C ASP A 520 8.65 6.75 -0.27
N ASN A 521 7.36 7.14 -0.27
CA ASN A 521 6.28 6.38 -0.91
C ASN A 521 5.87 6.90 -2.30
N CYS A 522 6.66 7.81 -2.90
CA CYS A 522 6.31 8.53 -4.13
C CYS A 522 7.35 8.35 -5.24
N ILE A 523 6.86 8.14 -6.47
CA ILE A 523 7.68 8.09 -7.69
C ILE A 523 7.45 9.38 -8.47
N TRP A 524 8.52 10.09 -8.84
CA TRP A 524 8.49 11.30 -9.67
C TRP A 524 9.01 10.95 -11.05
N SER A 525 8.30 11.33 -12.11
CA SER A 525 8.65 10.99 -13.49
C SER A 525 8.50 12.18 -14.42
N GLY A 526 9.56 12.52 -15.15
CA GLY A 526 9.59 13.56 -16.17
C GLY A 526 9.54 12.96 -17.58
N SER A 527 8.80 13.60 -18.47
CA SER A 527 8.58 13.14 -19.85
C SER A 527 9.04 14.17 -20.87
N ALA A 528 9.32 13.71 -22.09
CA ALA A 528 9.47 14.54 -23.28
C ALA A 528 8.33 15.57 -23.47
N SER A 529 7.14 15.29 -22.94
CA SER A 529 5.97 16.19 -22.96
C SER A 529 6.08 17.47 -22.11
N GLY A 530 7.17 17.68 -21.35
CA GLY A 530 7.34 18.83 -20.45
C GLY A 530 6.59 18.71 -19.12
N TYR A 531 5.93 17.58 -18.88
CA TYR A 531 5.19 17.30 -17.66
C TYR A 531 5.95 16.38 -16.69
N VAL A 532 5.90 16.75 -15.41
CA VAL A 532 6.24 15.88 -14.28
C VAL A 532 4.97 15.24 -13.75
N ARG A 533 5.05 13.97 -13.33
CA ARG A 533 3.97 13.24 -12.65
C ARG A 533 4.49 12.55 -11.39
N LYS A 534 3.76 12.69 -10.28
CA LYS A 534 3.98 12.04 -8.97
C LYS A 534 2.99 10.89 -8.84
N TRP A 535 3.48 9.70 -8.53
CA TRP A 535 2.67 8.49 -8.38
C TRP A 535 2.66 8.01 -6.93
N SER A 536 1.52 7.50 -6.48
CA SER A 536 1.36 6.86 -5.17
C SER A 536 2.04 5.49 -5.12
N GLN A 537 2.12 4.90 -3.93
CA GLN A 537 2.55 3.50 -3.73
C GLN A 537 1.68 2.49 -4.52
N ARG A 538 0.42 2.84 -4.85
CA ARG A 538 -0.50 2.03 -5.67
C ARG A 538 -0.41 2.34 -7.18
N PHE A 539 0.48 3.25 -7.58
CA PHE A 539 0.62 3.79 -8.94
C PHE A 539 -0.55 4.67 -9.41
N GLU A 540 -1.28 5.28 -8.47
CA GLU A 540 -2.28 6.31 -8.79
C GLU A 540 -1.57 7.65 -9.03
N LEU A 541 -2.10 8.50 -9.92
CA LEU A 541 -1.54 9.82 -10.20
C LEU A 541 -1.91 10.81 -9.09
N LEU A 542 -0.96 11.14 -8.22
CA LEU A 542 -1.13 12.09 -7.11
C LEU A 542 -1.07 13.55 -7.57
N GLY A 543 -0.33 13.84 -8.65
CA GLY A 543 -0.17 15.19 -9.15
C GLY A 543 0.54 15.24 -10.51
N ARG A 544 0.23 16.28 -11.27
CA ARG A 544 0.80 16.60 -12.58
C ARG A 544 1.19 18.07 -12.62
N TRP A 545 2.43 18.35 -13.03
CA TRP A 545 2.95 19.72 -13.16
C TRP A 545 3.47 19.93 -14.57
N LYS A 546 3.18 21.08 -15.17
CA LYS A 546 3.93 21.53 -16.34
C LYS A 546 5.23 22.16 -15.86
N ALA A 547 6.32 21.41 -16.01
CA ALA A 547 7.62 21.78 -15.46
C ALA A 547 8.43 22.69 -16.40
N HIS A 548 8.32 22.41 -17.70
CA HIS A 548 9.05 23.07 -18.78
C HIS A 548 8.13 23.31 -19.97
N ASP A 549 8.52 24.22 -20.86
CA ASP A 549 7.84 24.46 -22.16
C ASP A 549 8.35 23.54 -23.29
N GLY A 550 9.28 22.63 -22.97
CA GLY A 550 9.81 21.60 -23.85
C GLY A 550 10.16 20.31 -23.09
N LEU A 551 11.15 19.55 -23.59
CA LEU A 551 11.59 18.27 -23.02
C LEU A 551 12.11 18.45 -21.60
N ILE A 552 11.74 17.55 -20.68
CA ILE A 552 12.45 17.36 -19.41
C ILE A 552 13.56 16.36 -19.63
N LEU A 553 14.81 16.75 -19.43
CA LEU A 553 15.99 15.94 -19.75
C LEU A 553 16.69 15.38 -18.51
N ALA A 554 16.64 16.13 -17.40
CA ALA A 554 17.16 15.69 -16.11
C ALA A 554 16.19 15.99 -14.97
N SER A 555 16.23 15.19 -13.91
CA SER A 555 15.68 15.55 -12.60
C SER A 555 16.51 14.96 -11.47
N ASP A 556 16.53 15.67 -10.34
CA ASP A 556 17.14 15.21 -9.09
C ASP A 556 16.19 15.55 -7.93
N LEU A 557 16.28 14.83 -6.81
CA LEU A 557 15.46 15.03 -5.63
C LEU A 557 16.32 14.89 -4.37
N LYS A 558 16.52 16.00 -3.65
CA LYS A 558 17.43 16.08 -2.52
C LYS A 558 16.74 16.62 -1.27
N SER A 559 16.96 15.94 -0.14
CA SER A 559 16.58 16.47 1.18
C SER A 559 17.70 17.37 1.72
N VAL A 560 17.43 18.65 1.92
CA VAL A 560 18.39 19.65 2.42
C VAL A 560 17.76 20.51 3.50
N LYS A 561 18.42 20.61 4.66
CA LYS A 561 18.03 21.47 5.80
C LYS A 561 16.57 21.26 6.26
N GLY A 562 16.04 20.05 6.08
CA GLY A 562 14.68 19.67 6.47
C GLY A 562 13.60 19.94 5.41
N ARG A 563 13.98 20.25 4.17
CA ARG A 563 13.08 20.35 3.00
C ARG A 563 13.45 19.31 1.95
N ASP A 564 12.48 18.68 1.33
CA ASP A 564 12.70 17.85 0.14
C ASP A 564 12.52 18.73 -1.11
N LEU A 565 13.60 18.97 -1.84
CA LEU A 565 13.61 19.76 -3.06
C LEU A 565 13.64 18.84 -4.28
N TYR A 566 12.71 19.04 -5.21
CA TYR A 566 12.72 18.39 -6.52
C TYR A 566 13.12 19.42 -7.57
N LEU A 567 14.07 19.05 -8.41
CA LEU A 567 14.60 19.88 -9.48
C LEU A 567 14.41 19.16 -10.81
N SER A 568 14.08 19.91 -11.86
CA SER A 568 14.14 19.40 -13.23
C SER A 568 14.82 20.38 -14.17
N GLY A 569 15.58 19.84 -15.12
CA GLY A 569 16.27 20.57 -16.18
C GLY A 569 15.61 20.29 -17.53
N GLY A 570 15.43 21.33 -18.33
CA GLY A 570 14.77 21.23 -19.63
C GLY A 570 15.54 21.87 -20.77
N ASN A 571 15.03 21.65 -21.99
CA ASN A 571 15.51 22.33 -23.21
C ASN A 571 14.85 23.69 -23.47
N ASP A 572 14.15 24.25 -22.47
CA ASP A 572 13.77 25.67 -22.38
C ASP A 572 14.85 26.49 -21.62
N ASP A 573 16.08 25.96 -21.60
CA ASP A 573 17.27 26.55 -21.00
C ASP A 573 17.12 26.91 -19.51
N CYS A 574 16.23 26.21 -18.81
CA CYS A 574 15.90 26.45 -17.41
C CYS A 574 16.08 25.22 -16.52
N ILE A 575 16.37 25.48 -15.25
CA ILE A 575 16.12 24.58 -14.12
C ILE A 575 14.88 25.10 -13.41
N SER A 576 13.85 24.26 -13.26
CA SER A 576 12.70 24.54 -12.40
C SER A 576 12.88 23.81 -11.07
N ILE A 577 12.57 24.48 -9.96
CA ILE A 577 12.80 24.01 -8.59
C ILE A 577 11.48 24.06 -7.83
N TRP A 578 11.11 22.97 -7.16
CA TRP A 578 9.94 22.89 -6.28
C TRP A 578 10.35 22.49 -4.86
N ASP A 579 9.74 23.15 -3.88
CA ASP A 579 9.68 22.63 -2.52
C ASP A 579 8.65 21.50 -2.52
N VAL A 580 9.12 20.25 -2.62
CA VAL A 580 8.28 19.04 -2.57
C VAL A 580 8.27 18.42 -1.18
N SER A 581 8.50 19.25 -0.16
CA SER A 581 7.98 19.09 1.20
C SER A 581 6.44 19.16 1.22
N CYS A 582 5.77 18.50 0.26
CA CYS A 582 4.33 18.33 0.17
C CYS A 582 3.95 17.05 0.90
N HIS A 583 4.00 17.21 2.22
CA HIS A 583 3.37 16.39 3.24
C HIS A 583 2.02 15.79 2.79
N GLU A 584 1.83 14.49 3.06
CA GLU A 584 0.53 13.96 3.50
C GLU A 584 0.45 13.89 5.05
N ASP A 585 1.48 14.43 5.75
CA ASP A 585 1.64 14.50 7.20
C ASP A 585 2.59 15.66 7.62
N ASP A 586 2.03 16.83 7.96
CA ASP A 586 2.54 18.10 8.57
C ASP A 586 3.80 18.15 9.47
N PHE A 587 4.54 17.07 9.74
CA PHE A 587 5.74 17.14 10.61
C PHE A 587 6.93 16.28 10.13
N PRO A 588 8.18 16.82 10.20
CA PRO A 588 9.39 16.05 10.01
C PRO A 588 9.58 15.02 11.14
N SER A 589 10.22 13.90 10.83
CA SER A 589 10.35 12.73 11.72
C SER A 589 11.07 12.97 13.05
N ALA A 590 11.70 14.13 13.24
CA ALA A 590 12.29 14.53 14.52
C ALA A 590 11.25 14.94 15.60
N TYR A 591 9.98 15.15 15.21
CA TYR A 591 8.92 15.63 16.12
C TYR A 591 7.61 14.83 16.09
N ARG A 592 7.50 13.79 15.25
CA ARG A 592 6.31 12.91 15.27
C ARG A 592 6.26 12.16 16.59
N THR A 593 5.15 12.25 17.29
CA THR A 593 4.88 11.39 18.43
C THR A 593 4.41 10.01 17.94
N THR A 594 4.49 8.99 18.80
CA THR A 594 3.88 7.68 18.54
C THR A 594 2.34 7.72 18.54
N GLU A 595 1.74 8.90 18.71
CA GLU A 595 0.31 9.15 18.52
C GLU A 595 0.02 9.67 17.10
N ASP A 596 0.89 10.52 16.54
CA ASP A 596 0.84 10.95 15.13
C ASP A 596 1.11 9.76 14.18
N GLU A 597 2.07 8.90 14.52
CA GLU A 597 2.32 7.65 13.81
C GLU A 597 1.14 6.68 13.89
N LEU A 598 0.45 6.63 15.05
CA LEU A 598 -0.77 5.82 15.21
C LEU A 598 -1.92 6.37 14.35
N LEU A 599 -2.12 7.70 14.31
CA LEU A 599 -3.17 8.32 13.48
C LEU A 599 -2.92 8.17 11.97
N SER A 600 -1.70 8.42 11.50
CA SER A 600 -1.32 8.25 10.09
C SER A 600 -1.39 6.77 9.66
N THR A 601 -1.01 5.85 10.54
CA THR A 601 -1.18 4.40 10.31
C THR A 601 -2.66 3.99 10.29
N LEU A 602 -3.49 4.51 11.18
CA LEU A 602 -4.94 4.24 11.19
C LEU A 602 -5.62 4.83 9.95
N ARG A 603 -5.27 6.06 9.53
CA ARG A 603 -5.71 6.66 8.25
C ARG A 603 -5.43 5.71 7.08
N LYS A 604 -4.21 5.17 7.00
CA LYS A 604 -3.81 4.24 5.94
C LYS A 604 -4.49 2.87 6.05
N LEU A 605 -4.77 2.36 7.24
CA LEU A 605 -5.47 1.08 7.42
C LEU A 605 -6.97 1.19 7.12
N VAL A 606 -7.58 2.35 7.38
CA VAL A 606 -8.98 2.65 7.02
C VAL A 606 -9.16 2.74 5.50
N SER A 607 -8.19 3.28 4.75
CA SER A 607 -8.27 3.43 3.29
C SER A 607 -8.03 2.16 2.46
N TYR A 608 -7.92 1.00 3.12
CA TYR A 608 -8.18 -0.31 2.51
C TYR A 608 -9.61 -0.74 2.86
N ARG A 609 -10.43 -1.01 1.84
CA ARG A 609 -11.83 -1.45 1.94
C ARG A 609 -11.88 -2.94 2.29
N THR A 610 -11.47 -3.28 3.52
CA THR A 610 -11.26 -4.66 4.00
C THR A 610 -12.57 -5.44 4.24
N VAL A 611 -13.47 -5.52 3.26
CA VAL A 611 -14.82 -6.10 3.41
C VAL A 611 -14.82 -7.60 3.04
N ALA A 612 -14.71 -8.48 4.02
CA ALA A 612 -14.56 -9.94 3.85
C ALA A 612 -15.76 -10.64 3.15
N ASN A 613 -16.94 -10.03 3.14
CA ASN A 613 -18.14 -10.59 2.51
C ASN A 613 -18.24 -10.33 1.00
N ASP A 614 -17.41 -9.47 0.39
CA ASP A 614 -17.42 -9.21 -1.06
C ASP A 614 -16.06 -9.55 -1.72
N PRO A 615 -16.00 -10.57 -2.60
CA PRO A 615 -14.77 -10.96 -3.28
C PRO A 615 -14.07 -9.86 -4.08
N LYS A 616 -14.76 -8.78 -4.51
CA LYS A 616 -14.13 -7.67 -5.25
C LYS A 616 -13.08 -6.92 -4.41
N PHE A 617 -13.21 -6.96 -3.08
CA PHE A 617 -12.31 -6.33 -2.13
C PHE A 617 -11.21 -7.26 -1.60
N SER A 618 -11.09 -8.48 -2.13
CA SER A 618 -10.07 -9.45 -1.73
C SER A 618 -8.62 -8.93 -1.85
N GLU A 619 -8.33 -8.03 -2.80
CA GLU A 619 -7.03 -7.36 -2.87
C GLU A 619 -6.82 -6.38 -1.71
N ASP A 620 -7.79 -5.53 -1.39
CA ASP A 620 -7.72 -4.60 -0.24
C ASP A 620 -7.60 -5.33 1.09
N CYS A 621 -8.33 -6.43 1.28
CA CYS A 621 -8.17 -7.35 2.42
C CYS A 621 -6.73 -7.89 2.52
N ARG A 622 -6.11 -8.24 1.38
CA ARG A 622 -4.73 -8.72 1.32
C ARG A 622 -3.71 -7.62 1.58
N GLN A 623 -3.96 -6.40 1.10
CA GLN A 623 -3.11 -5.23 1.33
C GLN A 623 -3.17 -4.77 2.80
N GLY A 624 -4.35 -4.73 3.42
CA GLY A 624 -4.52 -4.41 4.85
C GLY A 624 -3.80 -5.39 5.78
N ALA A 625 -3.95 -6.70 5.55
CA ALA A 625 -3.20 -7.73 6.27
C ALA A 625 -1.67 -7.56 6.11
N SER A 626 -1.23 -7.20 4.90
CA SER A 626 0.18 -7.00 4.60
C SER A 626 0.74 -5.73 5.25
N LEU A 627 -0.06 -4.67 5.41
CA LEU A 627 0.31 -3.48 6.19
C LEU A 627 0.49 -3.84 7.66
N LEU A 628 -0.47 -4.54 8.29
CA LEU A 628 -0.35 -4.99 9.68
C LEU A 628 0.90 -5.83 9.93
N LYS A 629 1.18 -6.82 9.06
CA LYS A 629 2.42 -7.62 9.07
C LYS A 629 3.70 -6.76 8.97
N SER A 630 3.62 -5.62 8.30
CA SER A 630 4.76 -4.70 8.12
C SER A 630 4.95 -3.80 9.35
N ILE A 631 3.88 -3.32 9.95
CA ILE A 631 3.90 -2.53 11.21
C ILE A 631 4.52 -3.38 12.34
N PHE A 632 4.10 -4.64 12.49
CA PHE A 632 4.73 -5.56 13.44
C PHE A 632 6.25 -5.65 13.26
N ARG A 633 6.72 -5.77 12.01
CA ARG A 633 8.16 -5.85 11.70
C ARG A 633 8.90 -4.54 11.96
N GLN A 634 8.27 -3.39 11.73
CA GLN A 634 8.83 -2.07 12.06
C GLN A 634 9.05 -1.90 13.58
N PHE A 635 8.18 -2.47 14.40
CA PHE A 635 8.36 -2.56 15.85
C PHE A 635 9.25 -3.74 16.31
N GLY A 636 9.91 -4.45 15.39
CA GLY A 636 10.83 -5.56 15.71
C GLY A 636 10.17 -6.90 16.04
N ALA A 637 8.85 -7.04 15.88
CA ALA A 637 8.16 -8.31 16.11
C ALA A 637 8.38 -9.32 14.97
N GLN A 638 8.43 -10.59 15.34
CA GLN A 638 8.32 -11.69 14.38
C GLN A 638 6.89 -11.70 13.82
N SER A 639 6.71 -11.56 12.50
CA SER A 639 5.36 -11.51 11.91
C SER A 639 5.24 -12.18 10.54
N PHE A 640 4.11 -12.90 10.39
CA PHE A 640 3.74 -13.73 9.26
C PHE A 640 2.24 -13.61 8.96
N LEU A 641 1.81 -14.10 7.80
CA LEU A 641 0.39 -14.30 7.48
C LEU A 641 0.10 -15.80 7.54
N ILE A 642 -0.79 -16.22 8.44
CA ILE A 642 -1.25 -17.60 8.54
C ILE A 642 -2.33 -17.83 7.47
N PRO A 643 -2.14 -18.77 6.52
CA PRO A 643 -3.08 -18.98 5.44
C PRO A 643 -4.32 -19.77 5.90
N THR A 644 -5.48 -19.23 5.53
CA THR A 644 -6.81 -19.83 5.60
C THR A 644 -7.26 -20.28 4.21
N ASP A 645 -7.99 -21.40 4.11
CA ASP A 645 -8.39 -21.95 2.82
C ASP A 645 -9.59 -21.17 2.23
N ASN A 646 -9.40 -20.50 1.08
CA ASN A 646 -10.36 -19.63 0.39
C ASN A 646 -10.88 -18.42 1.20
N CYS A 647 -10.17 -17.99 2.24
CA CYS A 647 -10.53 -16.87 3.12
C CYS A 647 -9.33 -15.92 3.32
N ASN A 648 -9.58 -14.78 3.95
CA ASN A 648 -8.58 -13.80 4.35
C ASN A 648 -7.62 -14.34 5.45
N PRO A 649 -6.30 -14.15 5.31
CA PRO A 649 -5.31 -14.73 6.21
C PRO A 649 -5.28 -14.04 7.58
N ILE A 650 -5.00 -14.81 8.64
CA ILE A 650 -4.78 -14.25 9.98
C ILE A 650 -3.39 -13.61 10.03
N VAL A 651 -3.30 -12.37 10.50
CA VAL A 651 -2.01 -11.72 10.78
C VAL A 651 -1.49 -12.22 12.13
N PHE A 652 -0.34 -12.89 12.09
CA PHE A 652 0.39 -13.29 13.30
C PHE A 652 1.48 -12.26 13.60
N GLY A 653 1.56 -11.80 14.84
CA GLY A 653 2.67 -11.01 15.37
C GLY A 653 3.14 -11.58 16.70
N ARG A 654 4.44 -11.65 16.94
CA ARG A 654 5.02 -12.05 18.23
C ARG A 654 6.14 -11.09 18.64
N PHE A 655 5.92 -10.40 19.75
CA PHE A 655 6.95 -9.71 20.51
C PHE A 655 7.52 -10.68 21.55
N THR A 656 8.84 -10.75 21.64
CA THR A 656 9.58 -11.58 22.60
C THR A 656 10.59 -10.67 23.31
N PRO A 657 10.69 -10.65 24.65
CA PRO A 657 11.69 -9.83 25.34
C PRO A 657 13.12 -10.30 25.01
N PRO A 658 14.14 -9.42 25.04
CA PRO A 658 15.53 -9.83 24.89
C PRO A 658 15.92 -10.99 25.81
N GLU A 659 16.77 -11.90 25.35
CA GLU A 659 17.29 -12.97 26.20
C GLU A 659 18.20 -12.39 27.29
N THR A 660 17.99 -12.82 28.54
CA THR A 660 18.74 -12.35 29.70
C THR A 660 19.56 -13.52 30.25
N PRO A 661 20.91 -13.48 30.18
CA PRO A 661 21.73 -14.61 30.63
C PRO A 661 21.48 -14.98 32.10
N GLY A 662 20.97 -16.19 32.33
CA GLY A 662 20.68 -16.73 33.66
C GLY A 662 19.20 -16.74 34.08
N VAL A 663 18.27 -16.28 33.23
CA VAL A 663 16.82 -16.45 33.44
C VAL A 663 16.31 -17.55 32.51
N GLU A 664 15.73 -18.62 33.06
CA GLU A 664 15.20 -19.73 32.26
C GLU A 664 13.88 -19.37 31.54
N SER A 665 13.48 -20.24 30.60
CA SER A 665 12.54 -19.93 29.51
C SER A 665 11.05 -19.72 29.91
N ASP A 666 10.69 -19.75 31.19
CA ASP A 666 9.30 -19.78 31.66
C ASP A 666 8.67 -18.38 31.75
N ARG A 667 8.70 -17.65 30.62
CA ARG A 667 8.12 -16.31 30.48
C ARG A 667 6.66 -16.42 30.02
N GLN A 668 5.74 -15.89 30.82
CA GLN A 668 4.31 -15.83 30.47
C GLN A 668 4.07 -15.23 29.07
N THR A 669 2.97 -15.62 28.45
CA THR A 669 2.55 -15.23 27.11
C THR A 669 1.13 -14.70 27.11
N ILE A 670 0.98 -13.43 26.70
CA ILE A 670 -0.32 -12.77 26.52
C ILE A 670 -0.70 -12.86 25.04
N LEU A 671 -1.89 -13.39 24.74
CA LEU A 671 -2.50 -13.33 23.40
C LEU A 671 -3.41 -12.11 23.29
N PHE A 672 -3.17 -11.22 22.34
CA PHE A 672 -4.14 -10.22 21.89
C PHE A 672 -4.92 -10.70 20.66
N TYR A 673 -6.24 -10.57 20.70
CA TYR A 673 -7.15 -10.87 19.59
C TYR A 673 -7.93 -9.62 19.13
N GLY A 674 -8.13 -9.51 17.82
CA GLY A 674 -9.00 -8.54 17.16
C GLY A 674 -9.17 -8.90 15.67
N HIS A 675 -9.72 -7.99 14.87
CA HIS A 675 -9.85 -8.19 13.42
C HIS A 675 -9.55 -6.92 12.61
N TYR A 676 -9.29 -7.11 11.32
CA TYR A 676 -9.02 -6.03 10.38
C TYR A 676 -10.07 -5.91 9.26
N ASP A 677 -10.98 -6.89 9.14
CA ASP A 677 -12.14 -6.79 8.25
C ASP A 677 -13.28 -5.99 8.86
N VAL A 678 -14.14 -5.46 7.98
CA VAL A 678 -15.19 -4.47 8.29
C VAL A 678 -16.43 -4.70 7.42
N ILE A 679 -17.64 -4.32 7.85
CA ILE A 679 -18.79 -4.29 6.94
C ILE A 679 -18.67 -3.23 5.82
N SER A 680 -19.44 -3.42 4.74
CA SER A 680 -19.61 -2.46 3.64
C SER A 680 -20.13 -1.07 4.08
N ALA A 681 -19.79 -0.03 3.32
CA ALA A 681 -20.23 1.36 3.53
C ALA A 681 -20.21 2.16 2.20
N GLY A 682 -20.85 3.35 2.19
CA GLY A 682 -20.85 4.27 1.05
C GLY A 682 -21.95 3.97 0.01
N GLU A 683 -21.68 4.28 -1.27
CA GLU A 683 -22.61 4.11 -2.40
C GLU A 683 -23.20 2.69 -2.56
N GLU A 684 -22.52 1.69 -2.00
CA GLU A 684 -22.95 0.29 -2.03
C GLU A 684 -24.13 0.01 -1.08
N THR A 685 -24.45 0.94 -0.18
CA THR A 685 -25.59 0.88 0.73
C THR A 685 -26.79 1.66 0.16
N ALA A 686 -27.98 1.06 0.20
CA ALA A 686 -29.18 1.63 -0.43
C ALA A 686 -29.67 2.95 0.19
N ASN A 687 -29.13 3.36 1.35
CA ASN A 687 -29.50 4.56 2.10
C ASN A 687 -28.25 5.29 2.63
N ASN A 688 -27.21 5.48 1.82
CA ASN A 688 -25.95 6.12 2.22
C ASN A 688 -26.19 7.48 2.94
N GLN A 689 -25.98 7.51 4.26
CA GLN A 689 -26.14 8.68 5.14
C GLN A 689 -24.80 9.17 5.74
N TRP A 690 -23.68 8.80 5.12
CA TRP A 690 -22.35 9.25 5.55
C TRP A 690 -22.14 10.75 5.30
N VAL A 691 -21.61 11.44 6.31
CA VAL A 691 -21.26 12.88 6.30
C VAL A 691 -19.85 13.11 5.72
N THR A 692 -19.03 12.07 5.71
CA THR A 692 -17.65 12.02 5.19
C THR A 692 -17.44 10.68 4.49
N GLU A 693 -16.61 10.61 3.43
CA GLU A 693 -16.36 9.35 2.73
C GLU A 693 -15.88 8.23 3.70
N PRO A 694 -16.54 7.06 3.74
CA PRO A 694 -16.33 6.07 4.81
C PRO A 694 -14.92 5.49 4.85
N PHE A 695 -14.19 5.50 3.74
CA PHE A 695 -12.82 4.97 3.67
C PHE A 695 -11.75 6.07 3.66
N GLU A 696 -12.13 7.34 3.87
CA GLU A 696 -11.23 8.48 4.03
C GLU A 696 -11.32 9.03 5.46
N MET A 697 -10.46 8.52 6.35
CA MET A 697 -10.56 8.81 7.78
C MET A 697 -10.50 10.32 8.08
N THR A 698 -11.59 10.88 8.58
CA THR A 698 -11.76 12.34 8.70
C THR A 698 -11.94 12.76 10.17
N GLY A 699 -11.10 13.71 10.63
CA GLY A 699 -11.14 14.20 12.01
C GLY A 699 -12.11 15.37 12.18
N MET A 700 -13.14 15.20 13.01
CA MET A 700 -14.16 16.22 13.29
C MET A 700 -14.59 16.19 14.76
N ASN A 701 -14.65 17.36 15.41
CA ASN A 701 -15.21 17.53 16.77
C ASN A 701 -14.64 16.57 17.84
N SER A 702 -13.33 16.29 17.79
CA SER A 702 -12.60 15.32 18.64
C SER A 702 -12.86 13.83 18.37
N TYR A 703 -13.59 13.51 17.29
CA TYR A 703 -13.78 12.15 16.77
C TYR A 703 -13.04 11.96 15.44
N LEU A 704 -12.63 10.73 15.17
CA LEU A 704 -12.21 10.25 13.86
C LEU A 704 -13.41 9.52 13.25
N TYR A 705 -13.85 9.92 12.06
CA TYR A 705 -14.93 9.25 11.31
C TYR A 705 -14.34 8.35 10.23
N GLY A 706 -14.94 7.17 10.02
CA GLY A 706 -14.56 6.21 8.99
C GLY A 706 -14.98 4.78 9.34
N ARG A 707 -15.16 3.91 8.34
CA ARG A 707 -15.53 2.50 8.54
C ARG A 707 -14.36 1.73 9.14
N GLY A 708 -14.62 1.15 10.31
CA GLY A 708 -13.70 0.35 11.11
C GLY A 708 -12.74 1.13 11.99
N VAL A 709 -12.94 2.43 12.20
CA VAL A 709 -12.14 3.22 13.16
C VAL A 709 -12.35 2.74 14.59
N SER A 710 -13.57 2.32 14.95
CA SER A 710 -13.89 1.70 16.24
C SER A 710 -13.98 0.18 16.12
N ASP A 711 -14.46 -0.32 14.96
CA ASP A 711 -14.75 -1.75 14.74
C ASP A 711 -13.99 -2.35 13.53
N ASN A 712 -12.72 -2.78 13.65
CA ASN A 712 -11.91 -2.90 14.86
C ASN A 712 -10.45 -2.39 14.68
N LYS A 713 -10.18 -1.63 13.61
CA LYS A 713 -8.83 -1.21 13.19
C LYS A 713 -8.15 -0.29 14.21
N GLY A 714 -8.90 0.64 14.84
CA GLY A 714 -8.38 1.53 15.88
C GLY A 714 -7.89 0.79 17.12
N PRO A 715 -8.74 -0.02 17.79
CA PRO A 715 -8.35 -0.85 18.93
C PRO A 715 -7.19 -1.82 18.62
N VAL A 716 -7.17 -2.44 17.44
CA VAL A 716 -6.05 -3.31 17.01
C VAL A 716 -4.74 -2.52 16.92
N LEU A 717 -4.72 -1.37 16.24
CA LEU A 717 -3.50 -0.56 16.13
C LEU A 717 -3.07 0.00 17.49
N ALA A 718 -4.00 0.39 18.37
CA ALA A 718 -3.68 0.81 19.73
C ALA A 718 -2.92 -0.29 20.51
N ALA A 719 -3.32 -1.56 20.35
CA ALA A 719 -2.63 -2.69 20.97
C ALA A 719 -1.25 -2.96 20.36
N ILE A 720 -1.12 -2.87 19.03
CA ILE A 720 0.15 -3.08 18.32
C ILE A 720 1.16 -1.99 18.69
N PHE A 721 0.76 -0.72 18.70
CA PHE A 721 1.61 0.39 19.14
C PHE A 721 1.96 0.29 20.64
N ALA A 722 1.04 -0.16 21.50
CA ALA A 722 1.32 -0.38 22.92
C ALA A 722 2.42 -1.42 23.15
N ALA A 723 2.36 -2.57 22.45
CA ALA A 723 3.39 -3.61 22.52
C ALA A 723 4.70 -3.17 21.84
N GLY A 724 4.61 -2.47 20.70
CA GLY A 724 5.76 -1.94 19.96
C GLY A 724 6.56 -0.90 20.73
N GLU A 725 5.87 0.01 21.43
CA GLU A 725 6.53 0.95 22.34
C GLU A 725 7.25 0.24 23.50
N LEU A 726 6.69 -0.83 24.07
CA LEU A 726 7.39 -1.63 25.09
C LEU A 726 8.62 -2.32 24.50
N ALA A 727 8.52 -2.85 23.28
CA ALA A 727 9.62 -3.52 22.60
C ALA A 727 10.80 -2.55 22.35
N GLN A 728 10.54 -1.42 21.72
CA GLN A 728 11.56 -0.40 21.39
C GLN A 728 12.23 0.18 22.64
N ASN A 729 11.49 0.34 23.74
CA ASN A 729 12.03 0.83 25.02
C ASN A 729 12.68 -0.28 25.89
N ASN A 730 12.72 -1.54 25.42
CA ASN A 730 13.19 -2.70 26.20
C ASN A 730 12.44 -2.90 27.53
N GLN A 731 11.13 -2.65 27.53
CA GLN A 731 10.22 -2.72 28.69
C GLN A 731 9.25 -3.92 28.66
N LEU A 732 9.46 -4.89 27.75
CA LEU A 732 8.68 -6.13 27.74
C LEU A 732 9.11 -7.07 28.87
N SER A 733 8.17 -7.44 29.73
CA SER A 733 8.32 -8.49 30.76
C SER A 733 7.91 -9.88 30.25
N CYS A 734 7.01 -9.94 29.28
CA CYS A 734 6.38 -11.17 28.77
C CYS A 734 6.48 -11.31 27.24
N ASN A 735 6.14 -12.49 26.74
CA ASN A 735 5.81 -12.65 25.32
C ASN A 735 4.44 -12.02 25.03
N ILE A 736 4.31 -11.30 23.92
CA ILE A 736 3.01 -10.80 23.45
C ILE A 736 2.76 -11.34 22.04
N VAL A 737 1.77 -12.21 21.91
CA VAL A 737 1.31 -12.79 20.64
C VAL A 737 0.06 -12.04 20.19
N PHE A 738 -0.07 -11.84 18.88
CA PHE A 738 -1.21 -11.22 18.23
C PHE A 738 -1.79 -12.17 17.19
N LEU A 739 -3.11 -12.38 17.23
CA LEU A 739 -3.88 -13.04 16.18
C LEU A 739 -4.98 -12.08 15.71
N ILE A 740 -4.73 -11.39 14.61
CA ILE A 740 -5.70 -10.48 14.01
C ILE A 740 -6.33 -11.14 12.79
N GLU A 741 -7.62 -11.48 12.85
CA GLU A 741 -8.31 -12.12 11.72
C GLU A 741 -8.89 -11.12 10.71
N GLY A 742 -9.36 -11.63 9.57
CA GLY A 742 -9.94 -10.84 8.48
C GLY A 742 -11.25 -11.43 7.98
N GLU A 743 -11.99 -12.13 8.84
CA GLU A 743 -13.23 -12.84 8.55
C GLU A 743 -14.30 -12.70 9.65
N GLU A 744 -14.12 -11.84 10.65
CA GLU A 744 -15.04 -11.75 11.82
C GLU A 744 -16.45 -11.36 11.37
N GLU A 745 -16.53 -10.33 10.52
CA GLU A 745 -17.76 -9.80 9.91
C GLU A 745 -18.38 -10.78 8.91
N ALA A 746 -17.63 -11.81 8.51
CA ALA A 746 -18.09 -12.95 7.71
C ALA A 746 -18.35 -14.23 8.55
N GLY A 747 -18.21 -14.16 9.88
CA GLY A 747 -18.49 -15.23 10.83
C GLY A 747 -17.26 -16.04 11.29
N SER A 748 -16.06 -15.46 11.29
CA SER A 748 -14.76 -16.06 11.60
C SER A 748 -14.44 -17.31 10.76
N ARG A 749 -14.63 -17.23 9.44
CA ARG A 749 -14.52 -18.36 8.50
C ARG A 749 -13.09 -18.90 8.44
N GLY A 750 -12.89 -20.17 8.79
CA GLY A 750 -11.59 -20.84 8.77
C GLY A 750 -10.63 -20.45 9.91
N PHE A 751 -11.01 -19.50 10.77
CA PHE A 751 -10.18 -19.04 11.89
C PHE A 751 -9.85 -20.19 12.86
N LYS A 752 -10.88 -20.96 13.24
CA LYS A 752 -10.77 -22.04 14.23
C LYS A 752 -9.90 -23.19 13.72
N GLU A 753 -10.02 -23.48 12.43
CA GLU A 753 -9.25 -24.49 11.72
C GLU A 753 -7.78 -24.08 11.57
N ALA A 754 -7.52 -22.82 11.25
CA ALA A 754 -6.17 -22.27 11.16
C ALA A 754 -5.48 -22.21 12.54
N VAL A 755 -6.13 -21.68 13.57
CA VAL A 755 -5.56 -21.61 14.93
C VAL A 755 -5.22 -23.01 15.46
N LYS A 756 -6.08 -24.01 15.24
CA LYS A 756 -5.77 -25.41 15.57
C LYS A 756 -4.57 -25.95 14.80
N LYS A 757 -4.51 -25.71 13.49
CA LYS A 757 -3.45 -26.18 12.59
C LYS A 757 -2.07 -25.58 12.90
N TYR A 758 -2.02 -24.36 13.45
CA TYR A 758 -0.79 -23.65 13.79
C TYR A 758 -0.59 -23.48 15.31
N LYS A 759 -1.32 -24.22 16.14
CA LYS A 759 -1.28 -24.12 17.61
C LYS A 759 0.13 -24.30 18.19
N ASP A 760 0.86 -25.31 17.71
CA ASP A 760 2.23 -25.61 18.15
C ASP A 760 3.23 -24.50 17.79
N PHE A 761 2.93 -23.70 16.76
CA PHE A 761 3.71 -22.53 16.35
C PHE A 761 3.33 -21.26 17.12
N ILE A 762 2.05 -21.12 17.49
CA ILE A 762 1.57 -20.03 18.36
C ILE A 762 2.17 -20.18 19.77
N GLY A 763 2.21 -21.41 20.28
CA GLY A 763 2.79 -21.77 21.58
C GLY A 763 1.78 -21.71 22.74
N PRO A 764 2.26 -21.89 23.99
CA PRO A 764 1.42 -21.71 25.17
C PRO A 764 1.01 -20.26 25.36
N ILE A 765 -0.19 -20.05 25.91
CA ILE A 765 -0.78 -18.74 26.22
C ILE A 765 -1.33 -18.83 27.65
N ASP A 766 -1.07 -17.83 28.48
CA ASP A 766 -1.55 -17.76 29.88
C ASP A 766 -2.79 -16.87 30.01
N TRP A 767 -2.80 -15.75 29.27
CA TRP A 767 -3.85 -14.74 29.29
C TRP A 767 -4.28 -14.36 27.88
N ILE A 768 -5.58 -14.19 27.68
CA ILE A 768 -6.17 -13.67 26.44
C ILE A 768 -6.72 -12.27 26.70
N LEU A 769 -6.34 -11.31 25.87
CA LEU A 769 -6.88 -9.96 25.85
C LEU A 769 -7.55 -9.71 24.50
N LEU A 770 -8.65 -8.97 24.51
CA LEU A 770 -9.29 -8.47 23.29
C LEU A 770 -9.90 -7.08 23.50
N ALA A 771 -10.11 -6.37 22.40
CA ALA A 771 -10.66 -5.02 22.42
C ALA A 771 -11.65 -4.75 21.29
N ASN A 772 -12.74 -5.52 21.22
CA ASN A 772 -13.89 -5.21 20.37
C ASN A 772 -15.20 -5.14 21.19
N SER A 773 -15.50 -3.97 21.77
CA SER A 773 -16.80 -3.65 22.39
C SER A 773 -16.88 -2.18 22.78
N TYR A 774 -18.05 -1.73 23.19
CA TYR A 774 -18.38 -0.33 23.44
C TYR A 774 -18.74 -0.06 24.89
N TRP A 775 -18.60 1.18 25.32
CA TRP A 775 -19.07 1.64 26.62
C TRP A 775 -20.61 1.68 26.68
N LEU A 776 -21.16 1.73 27.89
CA LEU A 776 -22.61 1.77 28.08
C LEU A 776 -23.21 3.14 27.71
N ASP A 777 -22.45 4.21 27.92
CA ASP A 777 -22.67 5.57 27.43
C ASP A 777 -21.36 6.17 26.86
N ASP A 778 -21.22 7.50 26.88
CA ASP A 778 -20.03 8.21 26.41
C ASP A 778 -19.13 8.74 27.55
N GLU A 779 -19.47 8.47 28.83
CA GLU A 779 -18.86 9.09 30.02
C GLU A 779 -18.37 8.10 31.10
N ALA A 780 -18.90 6.87 31.14
CA ALA A 780 -18.54 5.86 32.12
C ALA A 780 -17.62 4.80 31.47
N PRO A 781 -16.32 4.73 31.86
CA PRO A 781 -15.45 3.67 31.38
C PRO A 781 -16.00 2.30 31.77
N CYS A 782 -15.88 1.34 30.87
CA CYS A 782 -16.48 0.02 31.03
C CYS A 782 -15.42 -1.08 30.87
N VAL A 783 -15.68 -2.25 31.46
CA VAL A 783 -14.92 -3.49 31.27
C VAL A 783 -15.92 -4.63 31.01
N THR A 784 -15.77 -5.36 29.90
CA THR A 784 -16.73 -6.39 29.49
C THR A 784 -16.30 -7.75 30.05
N TYR A 785 -17.19 -8.44 30.78
CA TYR A 785 -16.91 -9.78 31.34
C TYR A 785 -17.80 -10.90 30.77
N GLY A 786 -18.65 -10.61 29.79
CA GLY A 786 -19.42 -11.66 29.12
C GLY A 786 -20.18 -11.20 27.90
N LEU A 787 -20.31 -12.12 26.93
CA LEU A 787 -21.00 -11.95 25.65
C LEU A 787 -22.08 -13.03 25.53
N ARG A 788 -23.19 -12.71 24.85
CA ARG A 788 -24.19 -13.73 24.51
C ARG A 788 -23.66 -14.59 23.36
N GLY A 789 -24.14 -15.82 23.25
CA GLY A 789 -23.96 -16.61 22.03
C GLY A 789 -25.04 -16.29 21.00
N VAL A 790 -24.94 -16.87 19.82
CA VAL A 790 -25.99 -16.74 18.78
C VAL A 790 -26.16 -18.04 18.00
N VAL A 791 -27.41 -18.37 17.69
CA VAL A 791 -27.80 -19.34 16.67
C VAL A 791 -28.56 -18.58 15.59
N HIS A 792 -28.03 -18.54 14.36
CA HIS A 792 -28.76 -18.05 13.19
C HIS A 792 -29.33 -19.23 12.40
N ALA A 793 -30.59 -19.12 11.99
CA ALA A 793 -31.27 -20.15 11.20
C ALA A 793 -32.11 -19.53 10.09
N SER A 794 -32.13 -20.20 8.94
CA SER A 794 -33.02 -19.89 7.83
C SER A 794 -34.09 -20.96 7.72
N VAL A 795 -35.35 -20.52 7.75
CA VAL A 795 -36.54 -21.36 7.73
C VAL A 795 -37.23 -21.15 6.38
N GLU A 796 -37.33 -22.20 5.57
CA GLU A 796 -37.91 -22.18 4.22
C GLU A 796 -39.17 -23.06 4.18
N ILE A 797 -40.29 -22.52 3.71
CA ILE A 797 -41.51 -23.27 3.41
C ILE A 797 -41.81 -23.13 1.92
N GLN A 798 -41.91 -24.26 1.22
CA GLN A 798 -42.08 -24.30 -0.24
C GLN A 798 -43.27 -25.18 -0.66
N SER A 799 -44.02 -24.71 -1.65
CA SER A 799 -45.05 -25.47 -2.35
C SER A 799 -44.54 -26.13 -3.63
N ASP A 800 -45.19 -27.22 -4.03
CA ASP A 800 -44.96 -27.86 -5.33
C ASP A 800 -45.66 -27.12 -6.49
N ARG A 801 -46.51 -26.12 -6.19
CA ARG A 801 -47.13 -25.23 -7.18
C ARG A 801 -46.20 -24.05 -7.52
N PRO A 802 -46.31 -23.44 -8.72
CA PRO A 802 -45.66 -22.16 -9.03
C PRO A 802 -46.26 -21.01 -8.21
N ASP A 803 -45.74 -19.78 -8.37
CA ASP A 803 -46.43 -18.59 -7.88
C ASP A 803 -47.81 -18.48 -8.58
N LEU A 804 -48.88 -18.25 -7.82
CA LEU A 804 -50.27 -18.22 -8.31
C LEU A 804 -50.89 -16.82 -8.18
N HIS A 805 -52.04 -16.55 -8.81
CA HIS A 805 -52.68 -15.22 -8.73
C HIS A 805 -53.69 -15.18 -7.58
N SER A 806 -53.46 -14.37 -6.54
CA SER A 806 -54.24 -14.46 -5.29
C SER A 806 -55.73 -14.15 -5.45
N GLY A 807 -56.11 -13.31 -6.42
CA GLY A 807 -57.52 -13.05 -6.75
C GLY A 807 -58.24 -14.13 -7.56
N VAL A 808 -57.55 -15.22 -7.95
CA VAL A 808 -58.10 -16.33 -8.77
C VAL A 808 -57.87 -17.68 -8.07
N ASP A 809 -56.66 -17.92 -7.58
CA ASP A 809 -56.23 -19.15 -6.92
C ASP A 809 -56.34 -19.08 -5.37
N GLY A 810 -56.64 -17.91 -4.83
CA GLY A 810 -56.88 -17.68 -3.39
C GLY A 810 -58.16 -18.35 -2.94
N SER A 811 -58.03 -19.40 -2.13
CA SER A 811 -59.16 -20.18 -1.64
C SER A 811 -58.89 -20.72 -0.24
N ARG A 812 -59.96 -21.09 0.48
CA ARG A 812 -59.86 -21.75 1.80
C ARG A 812 -59.15 -23.11 1.73
N GLU A 813 -59.06 -23.71 0.54
CA GLU A 813 -58.43 -25.01 0.29
C GLU A 813 -56.97 -24.86 -0.18
N SER A 814 -56.56 -23.64 -0.56
CA SER A 814 -55.18 -23.27 -0.90
C SER A 814 -54.38 -23.07 0.40
N ARG A 815 -53.45 -24.00 0.70
CA ARG A 815 -52.48 -23.81 1.79
C ARG A 815 -51.29 -22.98 1.30
N GLU A 816 -51.27 -21.71 1.66
CA GLU A 816 -50.26 -20.76 1.21
C GLU A 816 -48.98 -20.81 2.07
N PRO A 817 -47.78 -20.94 1.47
CA PRO A 817 -46.50 -20.95 2.20
C PRO A 817 -46.28 -19.75 3.13
N VAL A 818 -46.78 -18.56 2.77
CA VAL A 818 -46.67 -17.35 3.59
C VAL A 818 -47.56 -17.46 4.84
N ILE A 819 -48.78 -17.99 4.71
CA ILE A 819 -49.69 -18.22 5.84
C ILE A 819 -49.10 -19.27 6.79
N ASP A 820 -48.57 -20.36 6.25
CA ASP A 820 -47.88 -21.39 7.06
C ASP A 820 -46.63 -20.80 7.75
N MET A 821 -45.87 -19.92 7.08
CA MET A 821 -44.69 -19.25 7.67
C MET A 821 -45.07 -18.32 8.82
N VAL A 822 -46.07 -17.45 8.65
CA VAL A 822 -46.55 -16.54 9.70
C VAL A 822 -47.07 -17.35 10.89
N ASN A 823 -47.84 -18.42 10.65
CA ASN A 823 -48.33 -19.30 11.70
C ASN A 823 -47.18 -20.03 12.44
N LEU A 824 -46.12 -20.46 11.73
CA LEU A 824 -44.98 -21.15 12.34
C LEU A 824 -44.12 -20.21 13.19
N LEU A 825 -43.81 -19.02 12.67
CA LEU A 825 -43.06 -18.00 13.39
C LEU A 825 -43.81 -17.52 14.65
N ALA A 826 -45.15 -17.40 14.57
CA ALA A 826 -46.01 -17.10 15.70
C ALA A 826 -46.05 -18.20 16.78
N LYS A 827 -45.45 -19.37 16.57
CA LYS A 827 -45.24 -20.38 17.63
C LYS A 827 -43.93 -20.20 18.39
N LEU A 828 -42.94 -19.49 17.85
CA LEU A 828 -41.63 -19.35 18.48
C LEU A 828 -41.63 -18.47 19.74
N THR A 829 -42.58 -17.52 19.84
CA THR A 829 -42.76 -16.61 20.96
C THR A 829 -44.20 -16.59 21.45
N SER A 830 -44.41 -16.28 22.72
CA SER A 830 -45.70 -15.84 23.25
C SER A 830 -45.90 -14.33 23.07
N ASP A 831 -47.12 -13.86 23.34
CA ASP A 831 -47.51 -12.45 23.32
C ASP A 831 -46.64 -11.56 24.23
N GLY A 832 -46.06 -12.14 25.29
CA GLY A 832 -45.14 -11.46 26.22
C GLY A 832 -43.66 -11.54 25.82
N GLY A 833 -43.34 -11.94 24.58
CA GLY A 833 -41.96 -12.05 24.09
C GLY A 833 -41.16 -13.25 24.63
N LYS A 834 -41.77 -14.15 25.41
CA LYS A 834 -41.08 -15.34 25.93
C LYS A 834 -40.98 -16.42 24.84
N ILE A 835 -39.76 -16.87 24.57
CA ILE A 835 -39.46 -17.98 23.66
C ILE A 835 -40.15 -19.26 24.14
N MET A 836 -40.84 -19.96 23.24
CA MET A 836 -41.74 -21.09 23.55
C MET A 836 -41.13 -22.48 23.27
N ILE A 837 -39.85 -22.55 22.91
CA ILE A 837 -39.12 -23.80 22.70
C ILE A 837 -39.01 -24.56 24.05
N PRO A 838 -39.41 -25.85 24.13
CA PRO A 838 -39.30 -26.66 25.34
C PRO A 838 -37.87 -26.73 25.90
N GLY A 839 -37.73 -26.78 27.24
CA GLY A 839 -36.44 -26.83 27.93
C GLY A 839 -35.60 -25.54 27.87
N PHE A 840 -35.90 -24.61 26.96
CA PHE A 840 -34.99 -23.53 26.57
C PHE A 840 -34.58 -22.59 27.73
N HIS A 841 -35.48 -22.35 28.69
CA HIS A 841 -35.22 -21.46 29.84
C HIS A 841 -34.66 -22.18 31.07
N GLU A 842 -34.64 -23.52 31.09
CA GLU A 842 -34.32 -24.31 32.31
C GLU A 842 -32.84 -24.21 32.69
N MET A 843 -31.96 -24.01 31.70
CA MET A 843 -30.52 -23.84 31.91
C MET A 843 -30.11 -22.38 32.22
N VAL A 844 -31.05 -21.44 32.28
CA VAL A 844 -30.71 -20.02 32.49
C VAL A 844 -30.42 -19.76 33.97
N ARG A 845 -29.16 -19.45 34.31
CA ARG A 845 -28.71 -19.17 35.68
C ARG A 845 -29.62 -18.16 36.40
N ALA A 846 -29.98 -18.47 37.65
CA ALA A 846 -30.49 -17.48 38.60
C ALA A 846 -29.49 -16.32 38.77
N ILE A 847 -29.97 -15.13 39.14
CA ILE A 847 -29.09 -14.01 39.48
C ILE A 847 -28.40 -14.25 40.83
N THR A 848 -27.12 -13.90 40.93
CA THR A 848 -26.37 -13.96 42.20
C THR A 848 -26.30 -12.58 42.85
N PRO A 849 -26.13 -12.47 44.19
CA PRO A 849 -25.98 -11.17 44.84
C PRO A 849 -24.78 -10.35 44.32
N ALA A 850 -23.72 -11.00 43.84
CA ALA A 850 -22.57 -10.33 43.23
C ALA A 850 -22.89 -9.79 41.83
N GLU A 851 -23.58 -10.56 40.97
CA GLU A 851 -24.08 -10.09 39.67
C GLU A 851 -25.10 -8.95 39.86
N GLU A 852 -25.95 -9.05 40.89
CA GLU A 852 -26.92 -8.01 41.23
C GLU A 852 -26.28 -6.70 41.71
N ALA A 853 -25.21 -6.77 42.50
CA ALA A 853 -24.47 -5.60 42.96
C ALA A 853 -23.88 -4.79 41.79
N MET A 854 -23.35 -5.46 40.75
CA MET A 854 -22.86 -4.78 39.53
C MET A 854 -23.97 -4.03 38.81
N TYR A 855 -25.16 -4.64 38.67
CA TYR A 855 -26.31 -3.97 38.06
C TYR A 855 -26.78 -2.74 38.88
N THR A 856 -26.71 -2.81 40.21
CA THR A 856 -27.06 -1.67 41.07
C THR A 856 -25.97 -0.58 41.09
N GLU A 857 -24.69 -0.93 40.92
CA GLU A 857 -23.64 0.07 40.69
C GLU A 857 -23.87 0.86 39.38
N ILE A 858 -24.25 0.17 38.30
CA ILE A 858 -24.67 0.82 37.05
C ILE A 858 -25.93 1.68 37.26
N GLU A 859 -26.94 1.17 37.96
CA GLU A 859 -28.18 1.91 38.25
C GLU A 859 -27.94 3.20 39.05
N ASN A 860 -26.92 3.22 39.91
CA ASN A 860 -26.46 4.39 40.67
C ASN A 860 -25.74 5.41 39.78
N GLU A 861 -24.79 5.01 38.93
CA GLU A 861 -24.08 5.91 38.00
C GLU A 861 -25.06 6.62 37.04
N PHE A 862 -26.10 5.90 36.58
CA PHE A 862 -27.17 6.44 35.73
C PHE A 862 -28.36 7.02 36.52
N SER A 863 -28.29 7.14 37.86
CA SER A 863 -29.39 7.71 38.66
C SER A 863 -29.70 9.18 38.33
N SER A 864 -28.68 9.92 37.86
CA SER A 864 -28.74 11.34 37.52
C SER A 864 -28.93 11.64 36.03
N ARG A 865 -28.86 10.64 35.14
CA ARG A 865 -28.80 10.79 33.68
C ARG A 865 -29.76 9.81 32.99
N LEU A 866 -30.57 10.30 32.04
CA LEU A 866 -31.50 9.46 31.29
C LEU A 866 -30.75 8.50 30.36
N PHE A 867 -30.72 7.22 30.72
CA PHE A 867 -30.11 6.20 29.87
C PHE A 867 -30.81 6.16 28.49
N ARG A 868 -30.02 6.41 27.45
CA ARG A 868 -30.48 6.56 26.05
C ARG A 868 -31.71 7.47 25.90
N GLY A 869 -31.76 8.55 26.70
CA GLY A 869 -32.76 9.61 26.63
C GLY A 869 -34.22 9.20 26.92
N SER A 870 -34.48 7.96 27.32
CA SER A 870 -35.83 7.38 27.30
C SER A 870 -36.12 6.33 28.38
N ILE A 871 -35.09 5.80 29.06
CA ILE A 871 -35.27 4.81 30.14
C ILE A 871 -34.99 5.47 31.50
N THR A 872 -35.93 5.34 32.43
CA THR A 872 -35.77 5.77 33.83
C THR A 872 -34.86 4.79 34.58
N SER A 873 -34.02 5.31 35.49
CA SER A 873 -33.09 4.51 36.33
C SER A 873 -33.77 3.26 36.92
N SER A 874 -34.97 3.40 37.50
CA SER A 874 -35.80 2.32 38.08
C SER A 874 -36.20 1.16 37.14
N ARG A 875 -35.95 1.25 35.83
CA ARG A 875 -36.15 0.16 34.86
C ARG A 875 -34.86 -0.22 34.11
N LEU A 876 -33.74 0.46 34.40
CA LEU A 876 -32.47 0.22 33.74
C LEU A 876 -31.95 -1.19 34.06
N LYS A 877 -31.98 -1.60 35.33
CA LYS A 877 -31.59 -2.93 35.80
C LYS A 877 -32.34 -4.05 35.06
N GLU A 878 -33.67 -4.00 35.00
CA GLU A 878 -34.49 -4.95 34.24
C GLU A 878 -34.10 -5.00 32.74
N HIS A 879 -33.91 -3.83 32.13
CA HIS A 879 -33.59 -3.70 30.72
C HIS A 879 -32.19 -4.24 30.38
N LEU A 880 -31.18 -3.97 31.21
CA LEU A 880 -29.83 -4.51 31.03
C LEU A 880 -29.78 -6.02 31.29
N MET A 881 -30.52 -6.54 32.28
CA MET A 881 -30.69 -7.97 32.48
C MET A 881 -31.31 -8.64 31.23
N SER A 882 -32.36 -8.04 30.67
CA SER A 882 -32.98 -8.50 29.41
C SER A 882 -32.00 -8.51 28.23
N ARG A 883 -31.13 -7.50 28.11
CA ARG A 883 -30.12 -7.42 27.04
C ARG A 883 -28.91 -8.34 27.23
N TRP A 884 -28.54 -8.69 28.46
CA TRP A 884 -27.23 -9.32 28.75
C TRP A 884 -27.29 -10.74 29.31
N ARG A 885 -28.26 -11.04 30.18
CA ARG A 885 -28.34 -12.32 30.92
C ARG A 885 -29.52 -13.20 30.56
N TYR A 886 -30.52 -12.66 29.88
CA TYR A 886 -31.66 -13.43 29.37
C TYR A 886 -31.53 -13.66 27.85
N PRO A 887 -31.97 -14.83 27.35
CA PRO A 887 -31.93 -15.14 25.93
C PRO A 887 -33.07 -14.41 25.19
N SER A 888 -32.84 -14.07 23.93
CA SER A 888 -33.79 -13.30 23.10
C SER A 888 -33.87 -13.82 21.68
N LEU A 889 -35.06 -13.79 21.07
CA LEU A 889 -35.30 -14.22 19.69
C LEU A 889 -35.62 -13.02 18.80
N THR A 890 -35.12 -13.04 17.57
CA THR A 890 -35.35 -12.00 16.56
C THR A 890 -35.70 -12.64 15.23
N ILE A 891 -36.72 -12.12 14.55
CA ILE A 891 -37.04 -12.42 13.16
C ILE A 891 -36.52 -11.24 12.35
N HIS A 892 -35.52 -11.45 11.49
CA HIS A 892 -34.82 -10.38 10.78
C HIS A 892 -35.53 -9.94 9.51
N ARG A 893 -36.03 -10.92 8.75
CA ARG A 893 -36.77 -10.71 7.50
C ARG A 893 -37.60 -11.94 7.15
N VAL A 894 -38.67 -11.72 6.39
CA VAL A 894 -39.42 -12.77 5.69
C VAL A 894 -39.46 -12.40 4.22
N ASN A 895 -38.77 -13.18 3.39
CA ASN A 895 -38.75 -13.04 1.94
C ASN A 895 -39.76 -14.02 1.31
N VAL A 896 -40.20 -13.72 0.09
CA VAL A 896 -41.13 -14.55 -0.69
C VAL A 896 -40.65 -14.71 -2.12
N SER A 897 -41.13 -15.73 -2.85
CA SER A 897 -40.95 -15.84 -4.30
C SER A 897 -41.86 -14.87 -5.07
N GLY A 898 -41.47 -14.59 -6.31
CA GLY A 898 -42.16 -13.64 -7.20
C GLY A 898 -41.78 -12.17 -6.96
N PRO A 899 -42.32 -11.25 -7.77
CA PRO A 899 -42.03 -9.81 -7.65
C PRO A 899 -42.72 -9.18 -6.43
N THR A 900 -42.03 -8.24 -5.78
CA THR A 900 -42.42 -7.64 -4.49
C THR A 900 -43.74 -6.87 -4.47
N ASN A 901 -44.21 -6.39 -5.63
CA ASN A 901 -45.40 -5.55 -5.77
C ASN A 901 -46.52 -6.22 -6.58
N ALA A 902 -46.81 -7.51 -6.35
CA ALA A 902 -47.82 -8.26 -7.10
C ALA A 902 -48.85 -8.99 -6.21
N THR A 903 -50.08 -9.11 -6.72
CA THR A 903 -51.19 -9.86 -6.08
C THR A 903 -51.04 -11.36 -6.34
N ILE A 904 -50.00 -11.95 -5.76
CA ILE A 904 -49.64 -13.36 -5.91
C ILE A 904 -49.78 -14.15 -4.61
N ILE A 905 -49.92 -15.46 -4.74
CA ILE A 905 -49.62 -16.45 -3.69
C ILE A 905 -48.21 -16.98 -3.98
N PRO A 906 -47.21 -16.66 -3.17
CA PRO A 906 -45.85 -17.13 -3.40
C PRO A 906 -45.71 -18.64 -3.25
N ARG A 907 -45.01 -19.27 -4.20
CA ARG A 907 -44.53 -20.66 -4.14
C ARG A 907 -43.71 -20.94 -2.89
N SER A 908 -42.94 -19.98 -2.40
CA SER A 908 -42.08 -20.17 -1.23
C SER A 908 -41.98 -18.92 -0.37
N ALA A 909 -41.91 -19.14 0.94
CA ALA A 909 -41.57 -18.13 1.93
C ALA A 909 -40.30 -18.56 2.67
N SER A 910 -39.37 -17.65 2.92
CA SER A 910 -38.13 -17.91 3.66
C SER A 910 -37.90 -16.83 4.72
N ALA A 911 -37.75 -17.22 5.98
CA ALA A 911 -37.52 -16.34 7.11
C ALA A 911 -36.11 -16.53 7.68
N ALA A 912 -35.41 -15.43 7.96
CA ALA A 912 -34.15 -15.46 8.69
C ALA A 912 -34.42 -15.11 10.16
N ILE A 913 -34.03 -16.00 11.08
CA ILE A 913 -34.23 -15.85 12.52
C ILE A 913 -32.91 -16.00 13.26
N SER A 914 -32.80 -15.38 14.44
CA SER A 914 -31.73 -15.73 15.38
C SER A 914 -32.20 -15.80 16.83
N LEU A 915 -31.48 -16.62 17.59
CA LEU A 915 -31.63 -16.75 19.04
C LEU A 915 -30.31 -16.35 19.68
N ARG A 916 -30.33 -15.33 20.55
CA ARG A 916 -29.19 -15.03 21.44
C ARG A 916 -29.28 -15.93 22.65
N ILE A 917 -28.21 -16.67 22.93
CA ILE A 917 -28.12 -17.65 24.03
C ILE A 917 -27.21 -17.14 25.15
N VAL A 918 -27.36 -17.70 26.33
CA VAL A 918 -26.73 -17.24 27.59
C VAL A 918 -26.06 -18.41 28.33
N PRO A 919 -25.24 -18.15 29.37
CA PRO A 919 -24.49 -19.19 30.08
C PRO A 919 -25.28 -20.46 30.43
N ASP A 920 -24.58 -21.59 30.33
CA ASP A 920 -25.04 -22.98 30.48
C ASP A 920 -25.99 -23.53 29.39
N GLN A 921 -26.49 -22.70 28.46
CA GLN A 921 -27.18 -23.19 27.27
C GLN A 921 -26.17 -23.78 26.26
N LYS A 922 -26.30 -25.07 25.92
CA LYS A 922 -25.45 -25.75 24.93
C LYS A 922 -25.95 -25.54 23.50
N LEU A 923 -25.05 -25.22 22.57
CA LEU A 923 -25.39 -24.98 21.15
C LEU A 923 -26.16 -26.13 20.51
N SER A 924 -25.67 -27.37 20.62
CA SER A 924 -26.30 -28.54 20.00
C SER A 924 -27.73 -28.76 20.51
N THR A 925 -27.93 -28.72 21.82
CA THR A 925 -29.26 -28.85 22.43
C THR A 925 -30.21 -27.73 22.00
N VAL A 926 -29.71 -26.50 21.80
CA VAL A 926 -30.53 -25.38 21.30
C VAL A 926 -30.89 -25.56 19.82
N THR A 927 -29.95 -25.98 18.96
CA THR A 927 -30.24 -26.20 17.53
C THR A 927 -31.15 -27.41 17.33
N GLU A 928 -30.90 -28.52 18.04
CA GLU A 928 -31.76 -29.72 18.05
C GLU A 928 -33.18 -29.37 18.51
N ASN A 929 -33.33 -28.68 19.65
CA ASN A 929 -34.65 -28.30 20.17
C ASN A 929 -35.38 -27.29 19.25
N LEU A 930 -34.68 -26.34 18.64
CA LEU A 930 -35.25 -25.40 17.65
C LEU A 930 -35.78 -26.16 16.43
N THR A 931 -34.94 -27.01 15.83
CA THR A 931 -35.29 -27.77 14.63
C THR A 931 -36.43 -28.75 14.90
N ALA A 932 -36.38 -29.49 16.02
CA ALA A 932 -37.45 -30.39 16.43
C ALA A 932 -38.75 -29.63 16.74
N PHE A 933 -38.68 -28.49 17.43
CA PHE A 933 -39.86 -27.67 17.71
C PHE A 933 -40.54 -27.18 16.43
N LEU A 934 -39.77 -26.64 15.48
CA LEU A 934 -40.31 -26.14 14.20
C LEU A 934 -40.97 -27.26 13.38
N TYR A 935 -40.32 -28.42 13.24
CA TYR A 935 -40.94 -29.57 12.55
C TYR A 935 -42.20 -30.07 13.26
N ASN A 936 -42.19 -30.17 14.59
CA ASN A 936 -43.35 -30.60 15.38
C ASN A 936 -44.52 -29.59 15.31
N GLN A 937 -44.25 -28.28 15.32
CA GLN A 937 -45.31 -27.27 15.15
C GLN A 937 -45.88 -27.32 13.73
N PHE A 938 -45.04 -27.37 12.71
CA PHE A 938 -45.47 -27.42 11.31
C PHE A 938 -46.31 -28.66 10.99
N SER A 939 -45.99 -29.83 11.58
CA SER A 939 -46.81 -31.04 11.38
C SER A 939 -48.25 -30.89 11.86
N THR A 940 -48.54 -29.99 12.82
CA THR A 940 -49.92 -29.73 13.27
C THR A 940 -50.77 -28.99 12.24
N PHE A 941 -50.16 -28.32 11.26
CA PHE A 941 -50.90 -27.46 10.32
C PHE A 941 -51.65 -28.26 9.25
N SER A 942 -51.32 -29.55 9.06
CA SER A 942 -51.86 -30.40 7.98
C SER A 942 -51.68 -29.76 6.59
N SER A 943 -50.51 -29.18 6.36
CA SER A 943 -50.15 -28.51 5.09
C SER A 943 -49.46 -29.47 4.12
N PRO A 944 -49.73 -29.40 2.81
CA PRO A 944 -48.96 -30.10 1.77
C PRO A 944 -47.61 -29.43 1.45
N ASN A 945 -47.33 -28.25 2.01
CA ASN A 945 -46.08 -27.53 1.79
C ASN A 945 -44.91 -28.23 2.53
N LYS A 946 -43.69 -28.01 2.06
CA LYS A 946 -42.46 -28.65 2.58
C LYS A 946 -41.68 -27.65 3.40
N LEU A 947 -41.41 -27.99 4.67
CA LEU A 947 -40.55 -27.24 5.57
C LEU A 947 -39.09 -27.72 5.47
N ARG A 948 -38.17 -26.77 5.34
CA ARG A 948 -36.73 -26.95 5.42
C ARG A 948 -36.15 -25.93 6.40
N ILE A 949 -35.16 -26.35 7.17
CA ILE A 949 -34.46 -25.52 8.15
C ILE A 949 -32.96 -25.69 7.91
N SER A 950 -32.22 -24.60 7.77
CA SER A 950 -30.76 -24.59 7.91
C SER A 950 -30.36 -23.81 9.16
N ILE A 951 -29.28 -24.25 9.79
CA ILE A 951 -28.56 -23.48 10.80
C ILE A 951 -27.34 -22.92 10.06
N ASP A 952 -27.26 -21.60 9.96
CA ASP A 952 -26.36 -20.93 9.01
C ASP A 952 -25.06 -20.46 9.69
N HIS A 953 -25.17 -20.04 10.96
CA HIS A 953 -24.04 -19.61 11.79
C HIS A 953 -24.35 -19.89 13.27
N VAL A 954 -23.33 -20.32 14.03
CA VAL A 954 -23.42 -20.57 15.47
C VAL A 954 -22.19 -20.05 16.22
N SER A 955 -22.43 -19.40 17.35
CA SER A 955 -21.42 -18.94 18.30
C SER A 955 -21.84 -19.25 19.72
N GLU A 956 -20.91 -19.75 20.53
CA GLU A 956 -21.13 -19.91 21.97
C GLU A 956 -21.20 -18.55 22.67
N TRP A 957 -21.80 -18.56 23.86
CA TRP A 957 -21.69 -17.46 24.82
C TRP A 957 -20.30 -17.45 25.46
N TRP A 958 -19.91 -16.31 26.01
CA TRP A 958 -18.70 -16.16 26.81
C TRP A 958 -19.04 -15.51 28.15
N LEU A 959 -18.33 -15.92 29.20
CA LEU A 959 -18.43 -15.34 30.53
C LEU A 959 -17.08 -15.54 31.25
N GLY A 960 -16.26 -14.50 31.30
CA GLY A 960 -15.04 -14.47 32.08
C GLY A 960 -15.34 -14.31 33.58
N ASP A 961 -14.31 -14.48 34.41
CA ASP A 961 -14.37 -14.25 35.86
C ASP A 961 -13.85 -12.85 36.22
N PRO A 962 -14.70 -11.89 36.65
CA PRO A 962 -14.29 -10.56 37.10
C PRO A 962 -13.26 -10.53 38.24
N LEU A 963 -13.07 -11.64 38.94
CA LEU A 963 -12.15 -11.75 40.08
C LEU A 963 -10.74 -12.24 39.69
N ASN A 964 -10.49 -12.58 38.43
CA ASN A 964 -9.18 -13.06 37.96
C ASN A 964 -8.14 -11.91 37.87
N LYS A 965 -6.84 -12.26 37.73
CA LYS A 965 -5.72 -11.29 37.68
C LYS A 965 -5.86 -10.31 36.52
N ALA A 966 -6.25 -10.79 35.34
CA ALA A 966 -6.44 -9.95 34.15
C ALA A 966 -7.54 -8.89 34.34
N PHE A 967 -8.70 -9.24 34.88
CA PHE A 967 -9.78 -8.29 35.14
C PHE A 967 -9.43 -7.29 36.25
N LYS A 968 -8.73 -7.71 37.32
CA LYS A 968 -8.23 -6.81 38.37
C LYS A 968 -7.22 -5.79 37.84
N THR A 969 -6.20 -6.26 37.12
CA THR A 969 -5.18 -5.39 36.51
C THR A 969 -5.80 -4.46 35.47
N LEU A 970 -6.70 -4.96 34.62
CA LEU A 970 -7.41 -4.14 33.64
C LEU A 970 -8.27 -3.06 34.33
N ALA A 971 -9.06 -3.41 35.35
CA ALA A 971 -9.90 -2.45 36.06
C ALA A 971 -9.08 -1.36 36.77
N ARG A 972 -8.00 -1.73 37.48
CA ARG A 972 -7.07 -0.78 38.12
C ARG A 972 -6.44 0.19 37.10
N VAL A 973 -5.94 -0.34 35.98
CA VAL A 973 -5.30 0.48 34.95
C VAL A 973 -6.31 1.38 34.22
N VAL A 974 -7.54 0.91 33.98
CA VAL A 974 -8.62 1.73 33.43
C VAL A 974 -9.01 2.85 34.39
N GLU A 975 -9.14 2.56 35.69
CA GLU A 975 -9.43 3.55 36.74
C GLU A 975 -8.33 4.62 36.83
N GLU A 976 -7.06 4.23 36.80
CA GLU A 976 -5.91 5.14 36.82
C GLU A 976 -5.84 6.02 35.56
N VAL A 977 -6.11 5.47 34.37
CA VAL A 977 -6.02 6.21 33.09
C VAL A 977 -7.26 7.08 32.83
N TRP A 978 -8.40 6.79 33.43
CA TRP A 978 -9.63 7.57 33.29
C TRP A 978 -10.01 8.41 34.51
N GLU A 979 -9.28 8.30 35.62
CA GLU A 979 -9.56 8.95 36.91
C GLU A 979 -10.97 8.62 37.44
N LYS A 980 -11.50 7.46 37.03
CA LYS A 980 -12.89 7.03 37.26
C LYS A 980 -13.00 5.51 37.23
N LYS A 981 -13.53 4.93 38.31
CA LYS A 981 -13.77 3.48 38.44
C LYS A 981 -14.60 2.94 37.26
N PRO A 982 -14.16 1.85 36.59
CA PRO A 982 -14.91 1.26 35.50
C PRO A 982 -16.12 0.45 35.95
N LEU A 983 -17.17 0.48 35.13
CA LEU A 983 -18.34 -0.38 35.27
C LEU A 983 -18.07 -1.77 34.68
N PHE A 984 -18.33 -2.83 35.44
CA PHE A 984 -18.31 -4.20 34.94
C PHE A 984 -19.61 -4.48 34.18
N ILE A 985 -19.51 -4.58 32.85
CA ILE A 985 -20.65 -4.77 31.95
C ILE A 985 -20.62 -6.15 31.28
N ARG A 986 -21.76 -6.54 30.73
CA ARG A 986 -21.88 -7.62 29.75
C ARG A 986 -22.36 -7.02 28.44
N GLU A 987 -22.19 -7.74 27.35
CA GLU A 987 -22.51 -7.26 26.01
C GLU A 987 -23.69 -8.01 25.38
N GLY A 988 -24.42 -7.30 24.51
CA GLY A 988 -25.56 -7.84 23.79
C GLY A 988 -25.17 -8.66 22.54
N GLY A 989 -23.96 -8.44 22.04
CA GLY A 989 -23.36 -9.11 20.87
C GLY A 989 -22.81 -10.51 21.17
N SER A 990 -22.00 -11.00 20.23
CA SER A 990 -21.30 -12.29 20.26
C SER A 990 -20.00 -12.13 19.47
N ILE A 991 -18.87 -12.62 19.98
CA ILE A 991 -17.58 -12.62 19.28
C ILE A 991 -17.11 -14.09 19.22
N PRO A 992 -17.19 -14.78 18.08
CA PRO A 992 -17.05 -16.25 18.01
C PRO A 992 -15.66 -16.78 18.38
N ALA A 993 -14.63 -15.92 18.34
CA ALA A 993 -13.25 -16.27 18.66
C ALA A 993 -12.99 -16.42 20.16
N VAL A 994 -13.51 -15.54 21.02
CA VAL A 994 -13.10 -15.44 22.45
C VAL A 994 -13.26 -16.77 23.18
N ARG A 995 -14.48 -17.33 23.13
CA ARG A 995 -14.80 -18.59 23.81
C ARG A 995 -14.04 -19.78 23.22
N PHE A 996 -13.73 -19.73 21.92
CA PHE A 996 -12.91 -20.74 21.26
C PHE A 996 -11.45 -20.66 21.73
N LEU A 997 -10.85 -19.46 21.79
CA LEU A 997 -9.47 -19.26 22.23
C LEU A 997 -9.25 -19.70 23.69
N GLU A 998 -10.19 -19.39 24.60
CA GLU A 998 -10.15 -19.90 25.98
C GLU A 998 -10.10 -21.44 26.02
N MET A 999 -10.96 -22.11 25.26
CA MET A 999 -11.03 -23.58 25.26
C MET A 999 -9.85 -24.24 24.53
N GLU A 1000 -9.29 -23.59 23.52
CA GLU A 1000 -8.17 -24.13 22.75
C GLU A 1000 -6.85 -23.98 23.50
N PHE A 1001 -6.60 -22.84 24.15
CA PHE A 1001 -5.35 -22.61 24.88
C PHE A 1001 -5.42 -22.93 26.38
N GLY A 1002 -6.60 -23.01 26.99
CA GLY A 1002 -6.78 -23.17 28.43
C GLY A 1002 -6.60 -21.88 29.24
N ALA A 1003 -6.39 -20.75 28.55
CA ALA A 1003 -6.16 -19.43 29.12
C ALA A 1003 -7.46 -18.70 29.49
N SER A 1004 -7.38 -17.78 30.46
CA SER A 1004 -8.50 -16.89 30.81
C SER A 1004 -8.53 -15.65 29.93
N ALA A 1005 -9.72 -15.27 29.43
CA ALA A 1005 -9.90 -14.02 28.68
C ALA A 1005 -10.31 -12.82 29.55
N ALA A 1006 -9.88 -11.62 29.16
CA ALA A 1006 -10.42 -10.34 29.60
C ALA A 1006 -10.58 -9.37 28.42
N HIS A 1007 -11.60 -8.50 28.47
CA HIS A 1007 -12.08 -7.75 27.31
C HIS A 1007 -12.21 -6.26 27.66
N LEU A 1008 -11.51 -5.42 26.90
CA LEU A 1008 -11.46 -3.96 27.06
C LEU A 1008 -12.38 -3.26 26.02
N PRO A 1009 -13.48 -2.64 26.47
CA PRO A 1009 -14.21 -1.65 25.68
C PRO A 1009 -13.36 -0.42 25.33
N CYS A 1010 -13.04 -0.26 24.05
CA CYS A 1010 -12.32 0.91 23.54
C CYS A 1010 -13.27 2.00 23.02
N GLY A 1011 -14.35 1.61 22.34
CA GLY A 1011 -15.31 2.54 21.74
C GLY A 1011 -16.36 3.06 22.71
N GLN A 1012 -17.03 4.16 22.36
CA GLN A 1012 -18.14 4.76 23.13
C GLN A 1012 -19.52 4.28 22.63
N ALA A 1013 -20.58 4.49 23.42
CA ALA A 1013 -21.93 4.08 23.03
C ALA A 1013 -22.46 4.78 21.77
N SER A 1014 -21.91 5.95 21.42
CA SER A 1014 -22.23 6.73 20.22
C SER A 1014 -21.23 6.58 19.06
N ASP A 1015 -20.37 5.57 19.08
CA ASP A 1015 -19.40 5.29 18.01
C ASP A 1015 -20.03 4.73 16.72
N ALA A 1016 -21.30 4.33 16.76
CA ALA A 1016 -22.10 3.93 15.58
C ALA A 1016 -21.48 2.80 14.71
N ALA A 1017 -20.80 1.84 15.35
CA ALA A 1017 -20.36 0.60 14.71
C ALA A 1017 -21.51 -0.13 13.98
N HIS A 1018 -21.18 -0.78 12.87
CA HIS A 1018 -22.10 -1.37 11.88
C HIS A 1018 -23.13 -0.41 11.24
N LEU A 1019 -23.10 0.89 11.56
CA LEU A 1019 -24.01 1.90 11.02
C LEU A 1019 -23.24 2.94 10.18
N ASP A 1020 -23.95 3.92 9.67
CA ASP A 1020 -23.37 5.06 8.97
C ASP A 1020 -22.85 6.11 9.95
N ASN A 1021 -21.77 6.80 9.58
CA ASN A 1021 -21.02 7.72 10.44
C ASN A 1021 -20.37 7.04 11.65
N GLU A 1022 -19.87 5.81 11.46
CA GLU A 1022 -18.99 5.19 12.45
C GLU A 1022 -17.82 6.11 12.77
N ARG A 1023 -17.51 6.21 14.06
CA ARG A 1023 -16.52 7.12 14.60
C ARG A 1023 -15.85 6.54 15.84
N MET A 1024 -14.67 7.04 16.18
CA MET A 1024 -14.00 6.79 17.45
C MET A 1024 -13.42 8.09 17.99
N ARG A 1025 -13.59 8.36 19.29
CA ARG A 1025 -13.00 9.56 19.92
C ARG A 1025 -11.49 9.43 20.05
N VAL A 1026 -10.74 10.49 19.69
CA VAL A 1026 -9.25 10.49 19.72
C VAL A 1026 -8.73 10.15 21.12
N ALA A 1027 -9.36 10.71 22.16
CA ALA A 1027 -9.01 10.42 23.56
C ALA A 1027 -9.20 8.93 23.92
N ASN A 1028 -10.22 8.26 23.36
CA ASN A 1028 -10.45 6.83 23.57
C ASN A 1028 -9.35 5.98 22.92
N LEU A 1029 -8.93 6.32 21.69
CA LEU A 1029 -7.83 5.65 20.99
C LEU A 1029 -6.52 5.72 21.79
N TYR A 1030 -6.12 6.93 22.21
CA TYR A 1030 -4.84 7.15 22.90
C TYR A 1030 -4.83 6.57 24.33
N LYS A 1031 -5.94 6.72 25.07
CA LYS A 1031 -6.09 6.07 26.39
C LYS A 1031 -6.14 4.54 26.26
N SER A 1032 -6.71 3.98 25.20
CA SER A 1032 -6.67 2.53 24.94
C SER A 1032 -5.23 2.03 24.74
N LYS A 1033 -4.42 2.71 23.91
CA LYS A 1033 -2.97 2.42 23.79
C LYS A 1033 -2.29 2.44 25.17
N THR A 1034 -2.58 3.47 25.97
CA THR A 1034 -1.99 3.65 27.31
C THR A 1034 -2.38 2.53 28.29
N ILE A 1035 -3.65 2.13 28.30
CA ILE A 1035 -4.17 1.02 29.11
C ILE A 1035 -3.51 -0.29 28.69
N MET A 1036 -3.51 -0.61 27.39
CA MET A 1036 -2.89 -1.82 26.86
C MET A 1036 -1.39 -1.89 27.20
N LYS A 1037 -0.67 -0.77 27.06
CA LYS A 1037 0.77 -0.68 27.40
C LYS A 1037 1.05 -0.99 28.87
N LYS A 1038 0.20 -0.51 29.79
CA LYS A 1038 0.31 -0.83 31.22
C LYS A 1038 -0.07 -2.29 31.50
N VAL A 1039 -1.18 -2.78 30.96
CA VAL A 1039 -1.64 -4.17 31.18
C VAL A 1039 -0.63 -5.19 30.65
N PHE A 1040 -0.07 -5.00 29.46
CA PHE A 1040 0.98 -5.89 28.91
C PHE A 1040 2.25 -5.94 29.77
N ARG A 1041 2.59 -4.83 30.43
CA ARG A 1041 3.74 -4.72 31.33
C ARG A 1041 3.48 -5.35 32.70
N GLU A 1042 2.28 -5.13 33.26
CA GLU A 1042 1.95 -5.38 34.67
C GLU A 1042 1.22 -6.71 34.93
N LEU A 1043 0.43 -7.23 33.99
CA LEU A 1043 -0.25 -8.52 34.15
C LEU A 1043 0.69 -9.72 34.43
N PRO A 1044 1.91 -9.79 33.84
CA PRO A 1044 2.85 -10.88 34.13
C PRO A 1044 3.48 -10.81 35.52
N LEU A 1045 3.62 -9.61 36.09
CA LEU A 1045 4.32 -9.36 37.36
C LEU A 1045 3.44 -9.78 38.54
N ASP A 1046 4.03 -10.27 39.62
CA ASP A 1046 3.25 -10.62 40.82
C ASP A 1046 2.93 -9.39 41.68
N ASP A 1047 1.86 -9.49 42.48
CA ASP A 1047 1.24 -8.32 43.12
C ASP A 1047 2.22 -7.54 44.02
N GLU A 1048 3.20 -8.22 44.64
CA GLU A 1048 4.29 -7.61 45.41
C GLU A 1048 5.27 -6.75 44.55
N GLU A 1049 5.50 -7.12 43.28
CA GLU A 1049 6.37 -6.36 42.36
C GLU A 1049 5.69 -5.10 41.80
N ILE A 1050 4.34 -5.10 41.76
CA ILE A 1050 3.53 -3.96 41.30
C ILE A 1050 3.41 -2.90 42.41
N GLY A 1051 3.66 -3.27 43.68
CA GLY A 1051 3.63 -2.36 44.83
C GLY A 1051 2.22 -2.03 45.31
N VAL A 1052 1.33 -3.03 45.33
CA VAL A 1052 -0.11 -2.93 45.65
C VAL A 1052 -0.41 -3.43 47.07
#